data_AF-A0A2E0VWF4-F1
#
_entry.id   AF-A0A2E0VWF4-F1
#
_cell.length_a   1.000
_cell.length_b   1.000
_cell.length_c   1.000
_cell.angle_alpha   90.00
_cell.angle_beta   90.00
_cell.angle_gamma   90.00
#
_symmetry.space_group_name_H-M   'P 1'
#
loop_
_entity.id
_entity.type
_entity.pdbx_description
1 polymer ?
#
loop_
_entity_poly.entity_id
_entity_poly.type
_entity_poly.pdbx_seq_one_letter_code
_entity_poly.pdbx_strand_id
1 'polypeptide(L)'
;DETTNGSDPLDACDPDATGDDCDFDQDGTINSVDTDDDNDGVADVDDAGQFDPNSDSDGDGYADIDETTNGSDPLNGCDPDVNSPACGATDNDGDGYFAGIDSNDPTFDPDDADACVPDNTVGVCDFDNDGLANADDTDDDGDGVADVDDVDAYDPNSDSDGDGLTDIDETTNGSDPLDTCDPDTTGDSCDFDQDGVINADDSDDDNDGVADVDDAGQFDPNSDSDGDGLTDIDETTNGSDPLDACSPDATGDSCDFDQDGVINVDDSDDDNDGVADVDDAGQFDPNSDTDGDGLTDIDETTNGSDPLDACSPDATGDDCDFDGDGIPNITDPDDDNDGVDDGNDVDKFDPQSDSDGDGIPDIDESTAGSDPTDPCSPDATGGTCDFDGDGMINSEDADDDNDGVADVDDTGQFDPNSDSDNDGVSDIDETTNGSDPLDPCDPDSNSSACGNTDMDGDGYVNNVDPSSPNYDPDDMDPCVPNQTVGVCDFDQDGVINADDSDDDNDGVADVDDVDAYNPDSDSDNDGFSDSVETANGSNPLDQCDPISTFGSCDFDGDGMANNVDDDDDNDGVDDNYDPNDFNPNTDSDLDGVSDIDETTNGSDPLNPCDPDSQSAACSGVDNDGDGYISNADPADPFYDPDDADSCVPDHTVGACDFDNDGIANSTDDDDDGDGVADNDDVDPFNPDSDSDGDGISDNVETGGDGSYDAGIDSNPLDVDTDGDGLQDGIEDSNHNGLVDEGETDPVSTDSDDDSLLDNEEDANLNGVVDAGESDPANPDDDSDGILTIDEDTDGNGSVLNDDTDGDGVPDYMDPDPFVFVSLRAFLQGPFVSSEGMMHDSLRAMGYLPFTEPYKNLEPVPGQKPFVHMGGGGETVPQSVFQTTGPNAIVDWVFLELRSKNDPSFRLITRSALLQRDGDIVDLDGMSPVVFRAKVDTYYVAIRHRNHLGIMTAQPVPLTRDRALPTTVDFTAAGTATAYGTNAQKTVGSYQVMWGGNPDANKYSVYQGAGVASPDRDYIFFEVFLDPANTNGSFNHIAHGYLQSDTNMDGKAIFQGINNDVDGMIFFNILFHPQNVNTLINFFITEQLP
;
A
#
# COMPACT_ATOMS: atom_id res chain seq x y z
N ASP A 1 -34.62 -26.36 135.05
CA ASP A 1 -34.53 -27.57 135.90
C ASP A 1 -33.38 -28.39 135.35
N GLU A 2 -32.21 -27.75 135.29
CA GLU A 2 -30.94 -28.33 134.84
C GLU A 2 -30.29 -28.97 136.06
N THR A 3 -30.29 -30.30 136.12
CA THR A 3 -29.32 -31.09 136.91
C THR A 3 -29.40 -32.59 136.59
N THR A 4 -30.18 -33.03 135.59
CA THR A 4 -30.28 -34.46 135.26
C THR A 4 -29.52 -34.93 134.02
N ASN A 5 -29.10 -34.06 133.08
CA ASN A 5 -28.42 -34.49 131.84
C ASN A 5 -27.06 -33.81 131.51
N GLY A 6 -26.51 -32.94 132.36
CA GLY A 6 -25.06 -32.67 132.32
C GLY A 6 -24.53 -31.64 131.32
N SER A 7 -25.33 -30.69 130.83
CA SER A 7 -24.82 -29.53 130.10
C SER A 7 -24.24 -28.44 131.02
N ASP A 8 -23.16 -27.79 130.55
CA ASP A 8 -22.46 -26.69 131.21
C ASP A 8 -23.08 -25.35 130.78
N PRO A 9 -23.68 -24.56 131.69
CA PRO A 9 -24.37 -23.31 131.35
C PRO A 9 -23.43 -22.14 130.93
N LEU A 10 -22.19 -22.44 130.54
CA LEU A 10 -21.24 -21.51 129.92
C LEU A 10 -20.82 -21.92 128.50
N ASP A 11 -21.33 -23.04 127.98
CA ASP A 11 -21.14 -23.49 126.60
C ASP A 11 -22.44 -23.28 125.82
N ALA A 12 -22.36 -22.55 124.70
CA ALA A 12 -23.54 -22.17 123.92
C ALA A 12 -24.02 -23.28 122.97
N CYS A 13 -23.21 -24.33 122.78
CA CYS A 13 -23.45 -25.40 121.80
C CYS A 13 -23.53 -26.77 122.47
N ASP A 14 -24.66 -27.00 123.17
CA ASP A 14 -25.07 -28.33 123.65
C ASP A 14 -25.41 -29.21 122.41
N PRO A 15 -25.01 -30.49 122.35
CA PRO A 15 -25.12 -31.40 121.18
C PRO A 15 -26.48 -31.64 120.49
N ASP A 16 -27.51 -30.83 120.75
CA ASP A 16 -28.81 -30.82 120.05
C ASP A 16 -29.18 -29.38 119.61
N ALA A 17 -28.20 -28.47 119.45
CA ALA A 17 -28.44 -27.04 119.18
C ALA A 17 -28.13 -26.65 117.72
N THR A 18 -29.17 -26.31 116.96
CA THR A 18 -29.13 -25.79 115.56
C THR A 18 -28.77 -24.30 115.50
N GLY A 19 -27.83 -23.85 116.34
CA GLY A 19 -27.45 -22.44 116.42
C GLY A 19 -26.28 -22.12 115.51
N ASP A 20 -26.33 -20.99 114.81
CA ASP A 20 -25.32 -20.46 113.87
C ASP A 20 -23.84 -20.56 114.31
N ASP A 21 -23.56 -20.47 115.62
CA ASP A 21 -22.20 -20.54 116.18
C ASP A 21 -21.77 -21.97 116.60
N CYS A 22 -22.62 -22.97 116.35
CA CYS A 22 -22.40 -24.38 116.66
C CYS A 22 -21.97 -25.16 115.41
N ASP A 23 -21.47 -26.37 115.57
CA ASP A 23 -20.97 -27.27 114.51
C ASP A 23 -21.75 -28.59 114.70
N PHE A 24 -22.78 -28.80 113.88
CA PHE A 24 -23.81 -29.83 114.10
C PHE A 24 -23.31 -31.23 113.76
N ASP A 25 -22.69 -31.40 112.61
CA ASP A 25 -22.15 -32.67 112.14
C ASP A 25 -20.77 -33.03 112.76
N GLN A 26 -20.14 -32.05 113.42
CA GLN A 26 -18.82 -32.14 114.06
C GLN A 26 -17.66 -32.32 113.07
N ASP A 27 -17.79 -31.83 111.84
CA ASP A 27 -16.70 -31.83 110.86
C ASP A 27 -15.60 -30.80 111.16
N GLY A 28 -15.90 -29.83 112.04
CA GLY A 28 -15.00 -28.75 112.43
C GLY A 28 -15.41 -27.36 111.91
N THR A 29 -16.51 -27.26 111.17
CA THR A 29 -17.08 -26.02 110.62
C THR A 29 -18.34 -25.64 111.38
N ILE A 30 -18.50 -24.37 111.72
CA ILE A 30 -19.73 -23.93 112.41
C ILE A 30 -20.84 -23.70 111.38
N ASN A 31 -22.09 -23.99 111.74
CA ASN A 31 -23.23 -24.01 110.85
C ASN A 31 -23.47 -22.70 110.08
N SER A 32 -23.07 -21.55 110.64
CA SER A 32 -23.17 -20.28 109.90
C SER A 32 -22.23 -20.14 108.70
N VAL A 33 -21.27 -21.05 108.57
CA VAL A 33 -20.32 -21.12 107.45
C VAL A 33 -20.21 -22.50 106.83
N ASP A 34 -20.76 -23.53 107.48
CA ASP A 34 -20.98 -24.80 106.81
C ASP A 34 -22.03 -24.62 105.72
N THR A 35 -21.88 -25.38 104.64
CA THR A 35 -22.81 -25.35 103.50
C THR A 35 -23.62 -26.63 103.40
N ASP A 36 -23.30 -27.63 104.21
CA ASP A 36 -24.01 -28.90 104.35
C ASP A 36 -23.94 -29.30 105.83
N ASP A 37 -24.85 -28.74 106.61
CA ASP A 37 -24.86 -28.73 108.07
C ASP A 37 -25.04 -30.13 108.69
N ASP A 38 -25.51 -31.13 107.93
CA ASP A 38 -25.67 -32.51 108.39
C ASP A 38 -24.91 -33.58 107.58
N ASN A 39 -24.24 -33.16 106.51
CA ASN A 39 -23.29 -33.91 105.69
C ASN A 39 -23.92 -35.07 104.92
N ASP A 40 -25.15 -34.87 104.43
CA ASP A 40 -25.85 -35.86 103.61
C ASP A 40 -25.52 -35.79 102.11
N GLY A 41 -24.75 -34.77 101.71
CA GLY A 41 -24.29 -34.56 100.34
C GLY A 41 -25.12 -33.56 99.55
N VAL A 42 -26.17 -32.97 100.15
CA VAL A 42 -26.93 -31.86 99.60
C VAL A 42 -26.61 -30.59 100.36
N ALA A 43 -26.42 -29.48 99.66
CA ALA A 43 -26.16 -28.22 100.32
C ALA A 43 -27.42 -27.70 101.03
N ASP A 44 -27.26 -27.09 102.20
CA ASP A 44 -28.32 -26.52 103.07
C ASP A 44 -29.44 -25.74 102.38
N VAL A 45 -29.12 -25.09 101.26
CA VAL A 45 -30.04 -24.25 100.49
C VAL A 45 -31.00 -25.05 99.61
N ASP A 46 -30.58 -26.24 99.20
CA ASP A 46 -31.28 -27.15 98.32
C ASP A 46 -31.79 -28.39 99.09
N ASP A 47 -31.28 -28.61 100.30
CA ASP A 47 -31.67 -29.68 101.19
C ASP A 47 -33.07 -29.43 101.81
N ALA A 48 -33.96 -30.41 101.66
CA ALA A 48 -35.29 -30.41 102.27
C ALA A 48 -35.25 -30.43 103.81
N GLY A 49 -34.11 -30.75 104.42
CA GLY A 49 -33.94 -30.83 105.85
C GLY A 49 -32.53 -30.59 106.36
N GLN A 50 -32.01 -29.36 106.21
CA GLN A 50 -30.69 -28.81 106.66
C GLN A 50 -30.00 -29.39 107.93
N PHE A 51 -30.71 -30.07 108.84
CA PHE A 51 -30.13 -30.66 110.07
C PHE A 51 -30.63 -32.10 110.32
N ASP A 52 -31.15 -32.78 109.30
CA ASP A 52 -31.65 -34.14 109.31
C ASP A 52 -31.08 -34.92 108.12
N PRO A 53 -30.00 -35.69 108.30
CA PRO A 53 -29.28 -36.34 107.20
C PRO A 53 -30.01 -37.55 106.60
N ASN A 54 -31.34 -37.60 106.72
CA ASN A 54 -32.22 -38.53 106.02
C ASN A 54 -33.38 -37.76 105.36
N SER A 55 -33.20 -36.48 105.05
CA SER A 55 -34.03 -35.74 104.11
C SER A 55 -34.06 -36.44 102.76
N ASP A 56 -35.10 -36.12 102.02
CA ASP A 56 -35.41 -36.63 100.68
C ASP A 56 -35.74 -35.38 99.89
N SER A 57 -34.72 -34.84 99.22
CA SER A 57 -34.75 -33.49 98.67
C SER A 57 -35.52 -33.39 97.36
N ASP A 58 -35.50 -34.44 96.54
CA ASP A 58 -36.28 -34.51 95.30
C ASP A 58 -37.67 -35.17 95.45
N GLY A 59 -37.92 -35.82 96.59
CA GLY A 59 -39.20 -36.40 96.96
C GLY A 59 -39.53 -37.71 96.26
N ASP A 60 -38.54 -38.41 95.71
CA ASP A 60 -38.70 -39.68 95.01
C ASP A 60 -38.87 -40.88 95.97
N GLY A 61 -38.55 -40.67 97.26
CA GLY A 61 -38.69 -41.63 98.35
C GLY A 61 -37.40 -42.31 98.79
N TYR A 62 -36.24 -41.94 98.23
CA TYR A 62 -34.92 -42.26 98.75
C TYR A 62 -34.39 -41.09 99.60
N ALA A 63 -33.42 -41.37 100.49
CA ALA A 63 -32.88 -40.34 101.37
C ALA A 63 -31.54 -39.87 100.81
N ASP A 64 -31.27 -38.57 100.92
CA ASP A 64 -30.14 -37.89 100.27
C ASP A 64 -28.79 -38.55 100.62
N ILE A 65 -28.57 -38.90 101.89
CA ILE A 65 -27.37 -39.64 102.34
C ILE A 65 -27.21 -41.01 101.66
N ASP A 66 -28.30 -41.72 101.42
CA ASP A 66 -28.29 -43.08 100.85
C ASP A 66 -28.00 -43.00 99.35
N GLU A 67 -28.49 -41.96 98.68
CA GLU A 67 -28.27 -41.69 97.26
C GLU A 67 -26.85 -41.25 96.98
N THR A 68 -26.36 -40.25 97.72
CA THR A 68 -24.97 -39.81 97.68
C THR A 68 -24.02 -40.98 97.94
N THR A 69 -24.36 -41.88 98.88
CA THR A 69 -23.54 -43.06 99.19
C THR A 69 -23.57 -44.11 98.08
N ASN A 70 -24.69 -44.27 97.38
CA ASN A 70 -24.85 -45.24 96.29
C ASN A 70 -24.45 -44.67 94.92
N GLY A 71 -24.21 -43.36 94.82
CA GLY A 71 -23.77 -42.66 93.63
C GLY A 71 -24.91 -42.28 92.67
N SER A 72 -26.16 -42.24 93.14
CA SER A 72 -27.27 -41.55 92.46
C SER A 72 -27.31 -40.07 92.86
N ASP A 73 -27.97 -39.24 92.05
CA ASP A 73 -28.08 -37.79 92.29
C ASP A 73 -29.31 -37.46 93.18
N PRO A 74 -29.11 -37.03 94.45
CA PRO A 74 -30.20 -36.77 95.42
C PRO A 74 -31.11 -35.58 95.09
N LEU A 75 -30.85 -34.88 93.97
CA LEU A 75 -31.71 -33.81 93.46
C LEU A 75 -32.49 -34.22 92.20
N ASN A 76 -32.37 -35.46 91.73
CA ASN A 76 -32.96 -35.95 90.49
C ASN A 76 -33.94 -37.10 90.72
N GLY A 77 -35.23 -36.78 90.82
CA GLY A 77 -36.26 -37.79 91.16
C GLY A 77 -36.57 -38.86 90.11
N CYS A 78 -35.76 -38.99 89.05
CA CYS A 78 -35.76 -40.14 88.11
C CYS A 78 -34.53 -41.05 88.28
N ASP A 79 -33.58 -40.73 89.17
CA ASP A 79 -32.38 -41.49 89.49
C ASP A 79 -32.45 -41.87 90.98
N PRO A 80 -32.43 -43.15 91.39
CA PRO A 80 -32.07 -44.33 90.61
C PRO A 80 -33.25 -45.09 89.97
N ASP A 81 -34.50 -44.67 90.16
CA ASP A 81 -35.69 -45.34 89.59
C ASP A 81 -36.45 -44.45 88.59
N VAL A 82 -36.19 -44.68 87.30
CA VAL A 82 -36.89 -44.02 86.17
C VAL A 82 -38.39 -44.27 86.11
N ASN A 83 -38.94 -45.19 86.93
CA ASN A 83 -40.38 -45.42 87.06
C ASN A 83 -40.98 -44.69 88.26
N SER A 84 -40.20 -43.86 88.95
CA SER A 84 -40.68 -42.94 89.96
C SER A 84 -41.81 -42.07 89.37
N PRO A 85 -42.89 -41.80 90.13
CA PRO A 85 -43.99 -40.93 89.67
C PRO A 85 -43.56 -39.51 89.28
N ALA A 86 -42.30 -39.13 89.49
CA ALA A 86 -41.72 -37.86 89.10
C ALA A 86 -41.30 -37.76 87.60
N CYS A 87 -41.24 -38.88 86.84
CA CYS A 87 -40.79 -38.90 85.43
C CYS A 87 -41.96 -38.90 84.42
N GLY A 88 -41.93 -38.05 83.37
CA GLY A 88 -42.94 -38.03 82.29
C GLY A 88 -42.42 -37.47 80.95
N ALA A 89 -42.39 -38.31 79.89
CA ALA A 89 -41.94 -37.98 78.53
C ALA A 89 -43.10 -37.83 77.51
N THR A 90 -42.90 -37.03 76.46
CA THR A 90 -43.87 -36.69 75.38
C THR A 90 -43.13 -36.63 74.03
N ASP A 91 -43.79 -37.04 72.94
CA ASP A 91 -43.31 -37.00 71.53
C ASP A 91 -44.20 -36.00 70.77
N ASN A 92 -43.64 -34.88 70.32
CA ASN A 92 -44.39 -33.73 69.81
C ASN A 92 -44.40 -33.59 68.28
N ASP A 93 -43.39 -34.08 67.57
CA ASP A 93 -43.29 -34.06 66.10
C ASP A 93 -43.80 -35.35 65.44
N GLY A 94 -43.90 -36.46 66.19
CA GLY A 94 -44.47 -37.71 65.73
C GLY A 94 -43.49 -38.59 64.94
N ASP A 95 -42.19 -38.33 65.02
CA ASP A 95 -41.13 -39.07 64.31
C ASP A 95 -40.81 -40.44 64.97
N GLY A 96 -41.23 -40.62 66.22
CA GLY A 96 -41.05 -41.83 67.01
C GLY A 96 -39.89 -41.82 68.00
N TYR A 97 -39.20 -40.68 68.16
CA TYR A 97 -38.22 -40.37 69.20
C TYR A 97 -38.88 -39.43 70.25
N PHE A 98 -38.24 -39.24 71.42
CA PHE A 98 -38.89 -38.59 72.58
C PHE A 98 -37.93 -37.64 73.32
N ALA A 99 -38.42 -36.45 73.66
CA ALA A 99 -37.76 -35.56 74.62
C ALA A 99 -37.94 -35.98 76.09
N GLY A 100 -36.94 -35.64 76.92
CA GLY A 100 -36.99 -35.79 78.37
C GLY A 100 -36.75 -37.21 78.88
N ILE A 101 -36.14 -38.07 78.06
CA ILE A 101 -35.60 -39.37 78.45
C ILE A 101 -34.06 -39.30 78.53
N ASP A 102 -33.42 -40.35 79.05
CA ASP A 102 -31.95 -40.43 79.13
C ASP A 102 -31.33 -40.25 77.74
N SER A 103 -30.34 -39.36 77.61
CA SER A 103 -29.64 -39.10 76.33
C SER A 103 -28.90 -40.31 75.75
N ASN A 104 -28.76 -41.39 76.51
CA ASN A 104 -28.21 -42.67 76.05
C ASN A 104 -29.29 -43.67 75.60
N ASP A 105 -30.58 -43.31 75.72
CA ASP A 105 -31.67 -44.09 75.18
C ASP A 105 -31.68 -43.99 73.63
N PRO A 106 -31.77 -45.09 72.87
CA PRO A 106 -31.80 -45.06 71.40
C PRO A 106 -32.99 -44.33 70.81
N THR A 107 -33.99 -43.98 71.63
CA THR A 107 -35.16 -43.20 71.22
C THR A 107 -35.10 -41.76 71.72
N PHE A 108 -33.94 -41.31 72.21
CA PHE A 108 -33.76 -39.94 72.68
C PHE A 108 -33.71 -38.99 71.50
N ASP A 109 -34.57 -37.98 71.57
CA ASP A 109 -34.52 -36.84 70.68
C ASP A 109 -33.98 -35.60 71.42
N PRO A 110 -32.84 -35.03 70.99
CA PRO A 110 -32.37 -33.76 71.52
C PRO A 110 -33.25 -32.57 71.14
N ASP A 111 -34.07 -32.64 70.08
CA ASP A 111 -34.97 -31.59 69.62
C ASP A 111 -36.30 -32.14 69.03
N ASP A 112 -37.15 -32.64 69.93
CA ASP A 112 -38.51 -33.24 69.71
C ASP A 112 -39.56 -32.31 69.09
N ALA A 113 -39.13 -31.21 68.48
CA ALA A 113 -39.95 -30.34 67.64
C ALA A 113 -39.53 -30.38 66.16
N ASP A 114 -38.40 -31.03 65.84
CA ASP A 114 -37.80 -31.15 64.52
C ASP A 114 -37.76 -32.63 64.10
N ALA A 115 -38.66 -32.98 63.19
CA ALA A 115 -38.81 -34.36 62.73
C ALA A 115 -37.60 -34.91 61.96
N CYS A 116 -36.61 -34.08 61.60
CA CYS A 116 -35.36 -34.52 60.97
C CYS A 116 -34.25 -34.84 61.99
N VAL A 117 -34.49 -34.59 63.27
CA VAL A 117 -33.59 -34.88 64.38
C VAL A 117 -34.19 -36.04 65.18
N PRO A 118 -33.43 -37.07 65.56
CA PRO A 118 -32.00 -37.30 65.31
C PRO A 118 -31.70 -38.01 63.97
N ASP A 119 -32.70 -38.29 63.13
CA ASP A 119 -32.57 -39.11 61.92
C ASP A 119 -33.32 -38.47 60.73
N ASN A 120 -32.59 -37.86 59.80
CA ASN A 120 -33.14 -37.19 58.61
C ASN A 120 -33.73 -38.15 57.56
N THR A 121 -33.67 -39.47 57.77
CA THR A 121 -34.25 -40.46 56.84
C THR A 121 -35.66 -40.90 57.23
N VAL A 122 -36.23 -40.35 58.31
CA VAL A 122 -37.60 -40.67 58.72
C VAL A 122 -38.60 -40.05 57.75
N GLY A 123 -39.63 -40.80 57.36
CA GLY A 123 -40.57 -40.39 56.30
C GLY A 123 -41.53 -39.24 56.64
N VAL A 124 -41.25 -38.49 57.70
CA VAL A 124 -41.91 -37.23 58.08
C VAL A 124 -40.93 -36.04 58.09
N CYS A 125 -39.63 -36.28 57.86
CA CYS A 125 -38.62 -35.25 57.67
C CYS A 125 -38.83 -34.53 56.33
N ASP A 126 -38.65 -33.22 56.39
CA ASP A 126 -38.82 -32.19 55.35
C ASP A 126 -37.66 -31.22 55.60
N PHE A 127 -36.52 -31.50 54.98
CA PHE A 127 -35.22 -30.96 55.39
C PHE A 127 -35.05 -29.49 54.96
N ASP A 128 -35.51 -29.13 53.76
CA ASP A 128 -35.53 -27.76 53.26
C ASP A 128 -36.76 -26.94 53.73
N ASN A 129 -37.75 -27.60 54.34
CA ASN A 129 -39.01 -27.04 54.84
C ASN A 129 -39.92 -26.46 53.75
N ASP A 130 -39.89 -26.99 52.51
CA ASP A 130 -40.78 -26.56 51.43
C ASP A 130 -42.23 -27.09 51.58
N GLY A 131 -42.42 -28.08 52.45
CA GLY A 131 -43.69 -28.73 52.75
C GLY A 131 -43.89 -30.10 52.08
N LEU A 132 -42.90 -30.63 51.38
CA LEU A 132 -42.77 -32.01 50.94
C LEU A 132 -41.86 -32.76 51.91
N ALA A 133 -42.13 -34.06 52.13
CA ALA A 133 -41.21 -34.85 52.92
C ALA A 133 -40.13 -35.40 51.99
N ASN A 134 -38.89 -35.52 52.43
CA ASN A 134 -37.74 -35.92 51.61
C ASN A 134 -38.03 -37.15 50.70
N ALA A 135 -38.76 -38.15 51.22
CA ALA A 135 -39.13 -39.34 50.44
C ALA A 135 -40.04 -39.08 49.21
N ASP A 136 -40.69 -37.93 49.14
CA ASP A 136 -41.56 -37.45 48.07
C ASP A 136 -41.05 -36.12 47.45
N ASP A 137 -39.92 -35.59 47.95
CA ASP A 137 -39.17 -34.47 47.38
C ASP A 137 -38.17 -34.98 46.32
N THR A 138 -37.69 -34.10 45.46
CA THR A 138 -36.68 -34.42 44.44
C THR A 138 -35.42 -33.57 44.56
N ASP A 139 -35.40 -32.66 45.53
CA ASP A 139 -34.34 -31.73 45.89
C ASP A 139 -34.44 -31.57 47.42
N ASP A 140 -33.88 -32.56 48.13
CA ASP A 140 -34.11 -32.81 49.56
C ASP A 140 -33.56 -31.67 50.44
N ASP A 141 -32.59 -30.87 49.98
CA ASP A 141 -32.05 -29.73 50.71
C ASP A 141 -32.30 -28.34 50.10
N GLY A 142 -32.92 -28.31 48.91
CA GLY A 142 -33.46 -27.11 48.30
C GLY A 142 -32.38 -26.17 47.76
N ASP A 143 -31.20 -26.69 47.44
CA ASP A 143 -30.10 -25.91 46.87
C ASP A 143 -30.23 -25.68 45.36
N GLY A 144 -31.14 -26.39 44.69
CA GLY A 144 -31.45 -26.25 43.27
C GLY A 144 -30.96 -27.40 42.40
N VAL A 145 -30.21 -28.35 42.96
CA VAL A 145 -29.79 -29.57 42.27
C VAL A 145 -30.68 -30.73 42.70
N ALA A 146 -31.08 -31.57 41.74
CA ALA A 146 -31.91 -32.72 42.08
C ALA A 146 -31.08 -33.80 42.78
N ASP A 147 -31.64 -34.53 43.76
CA ASP A 147 -30.92 -35.53 44.58
C ASP A 147 -30.10 -36.58 43.80
N VAL A 148 -30.45 -36.78 42.52
CA VAL A 148 -29.81 -37.76 41.63
C VAL A 148 -28.52 -37.26 40.99
N ASP A 149 -28.41 -35.94 40.84
CA ASP A 149 -27.31 -35.23 40.22
C ASP A 149 -26.46 -34.48 41.28
N ASP A 150 -27.03 -34.27 42.47
CA ASP A 150 -26.39 -33.68 43.65
C ASP A 150 -25.32 -34.59 44.28
N VAL A 151 -24.15 -34.02 44.57
CA VAL A 151 -23.04 -34.72 45.23
C VAL A 151 -23.34 -35.08 46.69
N ASP A 152 -24.17 -34.31 47.39
CA ASP A 152 -24.72 -34.57 48.73
C ASP A 152 -26.11 -33.93 48.95
N ALA A 153 -27.17 -34.65 48.56
CA ALA A 153 -28.60 -34.28 48.68
C ALA A 153 -29.16 -33.94 50.08
N TYR A 154 -28.31 -33.73 51.07
CA TYR A 154 -28.67 -33.29 52.42
C TYR A 154 -27.72 -32.21 52.97
N ASP A 155 -26.90 -31.58 52.12
CA ASP A 155 -26.05 -30.45 52.47
C ASP A 155 -26.21 -29.35 51.41
N PRO A 156 -26.98 -28.29 51.71
CA PRO A 156 -27.25 -27.22 50.75
C PRO A 156 -26.04 -26.31 50.49
N ASN A 157 -24.83 -26.74 50.88
CA ASN A 157 -23.55 -26.10 50.52
C ASN A 157 -22.65 -27.13 49.82
N SER A 158 -23.24 -28.16 49.22
CA SER A 158 -22.54 -29.08 48.33
C SER A 158 -22.09 -28.32 47.07
N ASP A 159 -21.14 -28.90 46.35
CA ASP A 159 -20.45 -28.34 45.19
C ASP A 159 -20.39 -29.49 44.17
N SER A 160 -21.44 -29.57 43.36
CA SER A 160 -21.76 -30.76 42.56
C SER A 160 -20.89 -30.91 41.34
N ASP A 161 -20.43 -29.81 40.75
CA ASP A 161 -19.53 -29.80 39.59
C ASP A 161 -18.05 -29.67 39.97
N GLY A 162 -17.75 -29.16 41.17
CA GLY A 162 -16.41 -29.05 41.74
C GLY A 162 -15.64 -27.80 41.33
N ASP A 163 -16.32 -26.74 40.87
CA ASP A 163 -15.72 -25.45 40.49
C ASP A 163 -15.31 -24.60 41.72
N GLY A 164 -15.82 -24.94 42.90
CA GLY A 164 -15.53 -24.29 44.17
C GLY A 164 -16.55 -23.22 44.59
N LEU A 165 -17.60 -23.01 43.81
CA LEU A 165 -18.87 -22.44 44.25
C LEU A 165 -19.72 -23.56 44.87
N THR A 166 -20.85 -23.19 45.47
CA THR A 166 -21.77 -24.18 46.04
C THR A 166 -23.08 -24.10 45.30
N ASP A 167 -23.76 -25.22 45.14
CA ASP A 167 -24.97 -25.37 44.36
C ASP A 167 -26.03 -24.30 44.68
N ILE A 168 -26.19 -23.96 45.97
CA ILE A 168 -27.13 -22.92 46.43
C ILE A 168 -26.72 -21.50 46.05
N ASP A 169 -25.42 -21.20 46.02
CA ASP A 169 -24.88 -19.89 45.67
C ASP A 169 -25.03 -19.67 44.16
N GLU A 170 -24.81 -20.70 43.36
CA GLU A 170 -24.95 -20.69 41.91
C GLU A 170 -26.42 -20.56 41.50
N THR A 171 -27.28 -21.43 42.03
CA THR A 171 -28.73 -21.35 41.81
C THR A 171 -29.31 -19.99 42.24
N THR A 172 -28.78 -19.39 43.32
CA THR A 172 -29.21 -18.05 43.78
C THR A 172 -28.71 -16.93 42.87
N ASN A 173 -27.53 -17.07 42.27
CA ASN A 173 -26.92 -16.08 41.38
C ASN A 173 -27.29 -16.27 39.90
N GLY A 174 -27.87 -17.42 39.55
CA GLY A 174 -28.36 -17.76 38.22
C GLY A 174 -27.34 -18.43 37.30
N SER A 175 -26.26 -18.99 37.85
CA SER A 175 -25.34 -19.93 37.16
C SER A 175 -25.83 -21.38 37.32
N ASP A 176 -25.34 -22.28 36.47
CA ASP A 176 -25.69 -23.71 36.45
C ASP A 176 -24.79 -24.54 37.38
N PRO A 177 -25.30 -25.05 38.53
CA PRO A 177 -24.52 -25.81 39.54
C PRO A 177 -24.01 -27.19 39.09
N LEU A 178 -24.20 -27.53 37.80
CA LEU A 178 -23.72 -28.76 37.17
C LEU A 178 -22.73 -28.48 36.03
N ASP A 179 -22.36 -27.22 35.81
CA ASP A 179 -21.48 -26.78 34.74
C ASP A 179 -20.27 -26.02 35.29
N THR A 180 -19.13 -26.71 35.32
CA THR A 180 -17.86 -26.18 35.85
C THR A 180 -17.35 -24.92 35.14
N CYS A 181 -17.96 -24.53 34.02
CA CYS A 181 -17.62 -23.34 33.24
C CYS A 181 -18.65 -22.20 33.37
N ASP A 182 -19.67 -22.36 34.22
CA ASP A 182 -20.65 -21.32 34.55
C ASP A 182 -20.51 -20.94 36.03
N PRO A 183 -20.15 -19.70 36.40
CA PRO A 183 -20.13 -18.50 35.56
C PRO A 183 -18.76 -18.14 34.99
N ASP A 184 -17.71 -18.92 35.28
CA ASP A 184 -16.33 -18.60 34.92
C ASP A 184 -15.83 -19.48 33.76
N THR A 185 -15.93 -18.94 32.54
CA THR A 185 -15.54 -19.63 31.31
C THR A 185 -14.03 -19.57 31.03
N THR A 186 -13.24 -18.86 31.84
CA THR A 186 -11.78 -18.71 31.61
C THR A 186 -10.94 -19.80 32.29
N GLY A 187 -11.59 -20.86 32.80
CA GLY A 187 -10.89 -21.95 33.46
C GLY A 187 -10.20 -22.88 32.46
N ASP A 188 -9.01 -23.42 32.81
CA ASP A 188 -8.22 -24.37 32.01
C ASP A 188 -9.00 -25.55 31.36
N SER A 189 -10.13 -25.96 31.96
CA SER A 189 -10.96 -27.07 31.48
C SER A 189 -12.17 -26.65 30.64
N CYS A 190 -12.35 -25.35 30.47
CA CYS A 190 -13.37 -24.74 29.64
C CYS A 190 -12.89 -24.61 28.20
N ASP A 191 -13.80 -24.20 27.34
CA ASP A 191 -13.65 -24.05 25.89
C ASP A 191 -14.39 -22.75 25.58
N PHE A 192 -13.67 -21.63 25.67
CA PHE A 192 -14.23 -20.29 25.77
C PHE A 192 -14.87 -19.86 24.44
N ASP A 193 -14.19 -20.12 23.32
CA ASP A 193 -14.63 -19.81 21.96
C ASP A 193 -15.54 -20.89 21.33
N GLN A 194 -15.60 -22.09 21.94
CA GLN A 194 -16.38 -23.25 21.50
C GLN A 194 -15.92 -23.88 20.19
N ASP A 195 -14.63 -23.82 19.86
CA ASP A 195 -14.06 -24.50 18.69
C ASP A 195 -13.87 -26.02 18.91
N GLY A 196 -13.90 -26.46 20.18
CA GLY A 196 -13.74 -27.85 20.61
C GLY A 196 -12.36 -28.21 21.15
N VAL A 197 -11.46 -27.24 21.30
CA VAL A 197 -10.22 -27.28 22.09
C VAL A 197 -10.52 -26.68 23.47
N ILE A 198 -9.76 -27.08 24.49
CA ILE A 198 -9.96 -26.52 25.84
C ILE A 198 -8.93 -25.42 26.05
N ASN A 199 -9.22 -24.40 26.85
CA ASN A 199 -8.35 -23.24 26.99
C ASN A 199 -6.89 -23.59 27.37
N ALA A 200 -6.69 -24.69 28.10
CA ALA A 200 -5.33 -25.14 28.45
C ALA A 200 -4.50 -25.74 27.29
N ASP A 201 -5.17 -26.17 26.22
CA ASP A 201 -4.59 -26.77 25.02
C ASP A 201 -4.85 -25.91 23.76
N ASP A 202 -5.65 -24.84 23.89
CA ASP A 202 -5.86 -23.83 22.88
C ASP A 202 -4.67 -22.87 22.83
N SER A 203 -4.45 -22.25 21.68
CA SER A 203 -3.42 -21.24 21.50
C SER A 203 -3.98 -19.86 21.22
N ASP A 204 -5.30 -19.77 21.03
CA ASP A 204 -6.07 -18.57 20.77
C ASP A 204 -7.45 -18.77 21.44
N ASP A 205 -7.49 -18.49 22.74
CA ASP A 205 -8.58 -18.87 23.65
C ASP A 205 -9.92 -18.19 23.34
N ASP A 206 -9.94 -17.08 22.60
CA ASP A 206 -11.16 -16.39 22.17
C ASP A 206 -11.36 -16.31 20.65
N ASN A 207 -10.40 -16.83 19.88
CA ASN A 207 -10.42 -17.01 18.44
C ASN A 207 -10.67 -15.69 17.70
N ASP A 208 -10.02 -14.64 18.16
CA ASP A 208 -9.97 -13.33 17.51
C ASP A 208 -8.87 -13.22 16.45
N GLY A 209 -7.96 -14.20 16.38
CA GLY A 209 -6.88 -14.26 15.38
C GLY A 209 -5.49 -13.97 15.96
N VAL A 210 -5.38 -13.59 17.23
CA VAL A 210 -4.10 -13.35 17.90
C VAL A 210 -3.84 -14.46 18.91
N ALA A 211 -2.62 -15.00 18.91
CA ALA A 211 -2.27 -16.05 19.87
C ALA A 211 -2.24 -15.51 21.31
N ASP A 212 -2.66 -16.33 22.29
CA ASP A 212 -2.75 -15.97 23.73
C ASP A 212 -1.50 -15.28 24.33
N VAL A 213 -0.34 -15.52 23.72
CA VAL A 213 0.96 -14.99 24.16
C VAL A 213 1.18 -13.54 23.77
N ASP A 214 0.56 -13.12 22.67
CA ASP A 214 0.69 -11.82 22.03
C ASP A 214 -0.60 -10.98 22.18
N ASP A 215 -1.72 -11.65 22.47
CA ASP A 215 -3.02 -11.03 22.70
C ASP A 215 -3.08 -10.21 24.01
N ALA A 216 -3.48 -8.93 23.90
CA ALA A 216 -3.70 -8.04 25.03
C ALA A 216 -4.88 -8.46 25.93
N GLY A 217 -5.74 -9.36 25.44
CA GLY A 217 -7.00 -9.75 26.01
C GLY A 217 -7.42 -11.19 25.78
N GLN A 218 -6.55 -12.20 26.00
CA GLN A 218 -6.75 -13.68 25.94
C GLN A 218 -8.19 -14.29 26.00
N PHE A 219 -9.14 -13.66 26.69
CA PHE A 219 -10.54 -14.13 26.80
C PHE A 219 -11.54 -13.00 26.50
N ASP A 220 -11.20 -12.09 25.62
CA ASP A 220 -11.97 -10.92 25.18
C ASP A 220 -11.75 -10.73 23.68
N PRO A 221 -12.62 -11.27 22.82
CA PRO A 221 -12.47 -11.23 21.35
C PRO A 221 -12.75 -9.84 20.75
N ASN A 222 -12.64 -8.79 21.56
CA ASN A 222 -12.63 -7.38 21.15
C ASN A 222 -11.45 -6.64 21.83
N SER A 223 -10.40 -7.40 22.18
CA SER A 223 -9.04 -6.94 22.45
C SER A 223 -8.54 -6.09 21.28
N ASP A 224 -7.54 -5.29 21.58
CA ASP A 224 -6.89 -4.31 20.70
C ASP A 224 -5.42 -4.40 21.12
N SER A 225 -4.71 -5.32 20.46
CA SER A 225 -3.41 -5.83 20.91
C SER A 225 -2.27 -4.83 20.69
N ASP A 226 -2.32 -4.08 19.61
CA ASP A 226 -1.36 -3.02 19.29
C ASP A 226 -1.79 -1.62 19.82
N GLY A 227 -3.07 -1.43 20.14
CA GLY A 227 -3.61 -0.21 20.71
C GLY A 227 -3.95 0.90 19.71
N ASP A 228 -4.12 0.58 18.42
CA ASP A 228 -4.46 1.51 17.36
C ASP A 228 -5.95 1.94 17.40
N GLY A 229 -6.79 1.14 18.08
CA GLY A 229 -8.21 1.37 18.28
C GLY A 229 -9.13 0.60 17.33
N LEU A 230 -8.59 -0.26 16.47
CA LEU A 230 -9.24 -1.42 15.89
C LEU A 230 -9.23 -2.56 16.91
N THR A 231 -9.84 -3.68 16.57
CA THR A 231 -9.83 -4.86 17.45
C THR A 231 -9.28 -6.01 16.66
N ASP A 232 -8.58 -6.91 17.33
CA ASP A 232 -7.84 -8.02 16.73
C ASP A 232 -8.70 -8.83 15.74
N ILE A 233 -9.98 -9.07 16.09
CA ILE A 233 -10.95 -9.76 15.22
C ILE A 233 -11.37 -8.96 13.99
N ASP A 234 -11.47 -7.63 14.10
CA ASP A 234 -11.82 -6.76 12.98
C ASP A 234 -10.63 -6.68 12.00
N GLU A 235 -9.41 -6.71 12.50
CA GLU A 235 -8.18 -6.65 11.70
C GLU A 235 -7.92 -7.97 10.98
N THR A 236 -7.94 -9.08 11.72
CA THR A 236 -7.81 -10.43 11.15
C THR A 236 -8.92 -10.71 10.11
N THR A 237 -10.14 -10.20 10.30
CA THR A 237 -11.24 -10.35 9.33
C THR A 237 -11.04 -9.49 8.07
N ASN A 238 -10.39 -8.34 8.19
CA ASN A 238 -10.15 -7.40 7.08
C ASN A 238 -8.77 -7.56 6.43
N GLY A 239 -7.91 -8.43 6.96
CA GLY A 239 -6.57 -8.71 6.43
C GLY A 239 -5.49 -7.72 6.88
N SER A 240 -5.73 -6.92 7.92
CA SER A 240 -4.68 -6.10 8.56
C SER A 240 -4.03 -6.85 9.72
N ASP A 241 -2.83 -6.43 10.13
CA ASP A 241 -2.04 -7.09 11.17
C ASP A 241 -2.42 -6.58 12.58
N PRO A 242 -3.08 -7.39 13.43
CA PRO A 242 -3.53 -7.01 14.77
C PRO A 242 -2.40 -6.76 15.79
N LEU A 243 -1.15 -6.98 15.39
CA LEU A 243 0.04 -6.71 16.21
C LEU A 243 0.81 -5.47 15.75
N ASP A 244 0.36 -4.81 14.68
CA ASP A 244 0.99 -3.64 14.10
C ASP A 244 0.04 -2.46 14.01
N ALA A 245 0.24 -1.48 14.90
CA ALA A 245 -0.59 -0.28 14.99
C ALA A 245 -0.54 0.65 13.75
N CYS A 246 0.27 0.30 12.75
CA CYS A 246 0.36 0.96 11.45
C CYS A 246 -0.35 0.16 10.34
N SER A 247 -0.94 -0.98 10.66
CA SER A 247 -1.79 -1.78 9.79
C SER A 247 -3.25 -1.59 10.19
N PRO A 248 -4.17 -1.27 9.26
CA PRO A 248 -3.97 -0.97 7.85
C PRO A 248 -3.63 0.51 7.58
N ASP A 249 -3.55 1.36 8.61
CA ASP A 249 -3.43 2.81 8.46
C ASP A 249 -2.05 3.31 8.93
N ALA A 250 -1.09 3.32 8.00
CA ALA A 250 0.27 3.81 8.24
C ALA A 250 0.37 5.34 8.35
N THR A 251 -0.74 6.09 8.24
CA THR A 251 -0.73 7.57 8.32
C THR A 251 -0.70 8.11 9.76
N GLY A 252 -0.72 7.21 10.76
CA GLY A 252 -0.69 7.59 12.17
C GLY A 252 0.60 8.33 12.59
N ASP A 253 0.50 9.29 13.52
CA ASP A 253 1.64 10.07 14.05
C ASP A 253 2.83 9.20 14.55
N SER A 254 2.58 7.94 14.95
CA SER A 254 3.59 7.01 15.48
C SER A 254 4.13 6.02 14.46
N CYS A 255 3.58 6.03 13.25
CA CYS A 255 4.01 5.23 12.12
C CYS A 255 5.15 5.94 11.39
N ASP A 256 5.76 5.20 10.48
CA ASP A 256 6.93 5.57 9.68
C ASP A 256 6.57 5.12 8.27
N PHE A 257 5.89 6.00 7.54
CA PHE A 257 5.15 5.65 6.32
C PHE A 257 6.08 5.32 5.16
N ASP A 258 7.19 6.06 5.02
CA ASP A 258 8.24 5.84 4.03
C ASP A 258 9.34 4.86 4.49
N GLN A 259 9.27 4.42 5.75
CA GLN A 259 10.19 3.47 6.37
C GLN A 259 11.65 3.96 6.42
N ASP A 260 11.87 5.28 6.46
CA ASP A 260 13.23 5.86 6.52
C ASP A 260 13.86 5.78 7.93
N GLY A 261 13.06 5.39 8.92
CA GLY A 261 13.43 5.30 10.33
C GLY A 261 13.00 6.52 11.17
N VAL A 262 12.25 7.46 10.59
CA VAL A 262 11.69 8.65 11.23
C VAL A 262 10.16 8.56 11.19
N ILE A 263 9.55 8.59 12.37
CA ILE A 263 8.09 8.55 12.45
C ILE A 263 7.45 9.82 11.84
N ASN A 264 6.28 9.67 11.21
CA ASN A 264 5.57 10.71 10.45
C ASN A 264 5.48 12.07 11.20
N VAL A 265 5.24 12.05 12.51
CA VAL A 265 5.12 13.32 13.28
C VAL A 265 6.45 14.09 13.42
N ASP A 266 7.57 13.41 13.28
CA ASP A 266 8.93 13.94 13.34
C ASP A 266 9.61 13.97 11.96
N ASP A 267 9.03 13.32 10.95
CA ASP A 267 9.39 13.47 9.55
C ASP A 267 8.97 14.84 9.00
N SER A 268 9.60 15.25 7.92
CA SER A 268 9.28 16.43 7.14
C SER A 268 8.87 16.11 5.71
N ASP A 269 8.93 14.84 5.31
CA ASP A 269 8.66 14.30 3.98
C ASP A 269 8.13 12.86 4.14
N ASP A 270 6.91 12.74 4.66
CA ASP A 270 6.31 11.50 5.19
C ASP A 270 6.24 10.33 4.17
N ASP A 271 6.31 10.59 2.87
CA ASP A 271 6.31 9.58 1.79
C ASP A 271 7.58 9.60 0.92
N ASN A 272 8.57 10.42 1.28
CA ASN A 272 9.87 10.55 0.61
C ASN A 272 9.81 10.79 -0.90
N ASP A 273 8.74 11.41 -1.40
CA ASP A 273 8.62 11.78 -2.82
C ASP A 273 9.51 12.98 -3.20
N GLY A 274 10.12 13.63 -2.21
CA GLY A 274 11.01 14.76 -2.36
C GLY A 274 10.36 16.13 -2.11
N VAL A 275 9.07 16.14 -1.78
CA VAL A 275 8.29 17.33 -1.43
C VAL A 275 7.91 17.31 0.04
N ALA A 276 8.41 18.28 0.79
CA ALA A 276 8.08 18.36 2.22
C ALA A 276 6.57 18.50 2.48
N ASP A 277 6.04 17.80 3.49
CA ASP A 277 4.59 17.67 3.82
C ASP A 277 3.78 18.97 3.79
N VAL A 278 4.45 20.08 4.08
CA VAL A 278 3.82 21.41 4.18
C VAL A 278 3.47 22.02 2.83
N ASP A 279 4.17 21.61 1.80
CA ASP A 279 4.06 22.09 0.42
C ASP A 279 3.46 21.01 -0.50
N ASP A 280 3.54 19.73 -0.10
CA ASP A 280 3.01 18.57 -0.79
C ASP A 280 1.46 18.51 -0.83
N ALA A 281 0.93 18.13 -2.00
CA ALA A 281 -0.49 17.89 -2.22
C ALA A 281 -0.98 16.56 -1.64
N GLY A 282 -0.08 15.60 -1.43
CA GLY A 282 -0.36 14.24 -1.04
C GLY A 282 0.60 13.64 -0.02
N GLN A 283 0.81 14.28 1.15
CA GLN A 283 1.69 13.88 2.28
C GLN A 283 1.95 12.37 2.56
N PHE A 284 1.06 11.47 2.17
CA PHE A 284 1.20 10.02 2.38
C PHE A 284 0.88 9.26 1.08
N ASP A 285 1.25 9.82 -0.06
CA ASP A 285 0.98 9.35 -1.41
C ASP A 285 2.20 9.67 -2.28
N PRO A 286 3.17 8.75 -2.39
CA PRO A 286 4.41 8.99 -3.13
C PRO A 286 4.20 9.18 -4.64
N ASN A 287 2.97 9.00 -5.13
CA ASN A 287 2.56 9.30 -6.51
C ASN A 287 1.76 10.61 -6.62
N SER A 288 1.84 11.45 -5.59
CA SER A 288 1.38 12.83 -5.58
C SER A 288 1.94 13.61 -6.77
N ASP A 289 1.15 14.55 -7.28
CA ASP A 289 1.53 15.51 -8.34
C ASP A 289 1.18 16.90 -7.79
N THR A 290 2.16 17.52 -7.13
CA THR A 290 1.93 18.70 -6.30
C THR A 290 1.55 19.93 -7.12
N ASP A 291 2.16 20.10 -8.30
CA ASP A 291 1.93 21.25 -9.16
C ASP A 291 0.87 21.03 -10.26
N GLY A 292 0.50 19.77 -10.52
CA GLY A 292 -0.59 19.34 -11.38
C GLY A 292 -0.24 19.30 -12.87
N ASP A 293 1.03 19.13 -13.22
CA ASP A 293 1.50 19.07 -14.61
C ASP A 293 1.38 17.67 -15.25
N GLY A 294 1.13 16.65 -14.42
CA GLY A 294 0.94 15.26 -14.80
C GLY A 294 2.18 14.37 -14.65
N LEU A 295 3.27 14.88 -14.08
CA LEU A 295 4.38 14.10 -13.52
C LEU A 295 4.19 13.96 -12.01
N THR A 296 4.64 12.84 -11.44
CA THR A 296 4.60 12.68 -9.98
C THR A 296 5.81 13.34 -9.34
N ASP A 297 5.64 13.77 -8.09
CA ASP A 297 6.66 14.45 -7.29
C ASP A 297 7.95 13.61 -7.21
N ILE A 298 7.81 12.29 -7.05
CA ILE A 298 8.94 11.35 -7.03
C ILE A 298 9.65 11.22 -8.39
N ASP A 299 8.90 11.21 -9.50
CA ASP A 299 9.46 11.19 -10.85
C ASP A 299 10.26 12.45 -11.12
N GLU A 300 9.75 13.59 -10.68
CA GLU A 300 10.38 14.88 -10.86
C GLU A 300 11.65 15.02 -10.03
N THR A 301 11.59 14.65 -8.75
CA THR A 301 12.75 14.69 -7.86
C THR A 301 13.85 13.76 -8.35
N THR A 302 13.50 12.56 -8.84
CA THR A 302 14.44 11.58 -9.39
C THR A 302 15.07 12.05 -10.70
N ASN A 303 14.29 12.67 -11.58
CA ASN A 303 14.76 13.19 -12.86
C ASN A 303 15.38 14.60 -12.76
N GLY A 304 15.31 15.23 -11.59
CA GLY A 304 15.87 16.54 -11.30
C GLY A 304 15.08 17.73 -11.85
N SER A 305 13.78 17.56 -12.14
CA SER A 305 12.83 18.68 -12.32
C SER A 305 12.35 19.22 -10.97
N ASP A 306 11.38 20.14 -10.96
CA ASP A 306 11.02 20.90 -9.75
C ASP A 306 9.54 20.64 -9.46
N PRO A 307 9.20 19.76 -8.49
CA PRO A 307 7.83 19.29 -8.23
C PRO A 307 6.85 20.36 -7.75
N LEU A 308 7.32 21.61 -7.62
CA LEU A 308 6.52 22.77 -7.26
C LEU A 308 6.33 23.74 -8.44
N ASP A 309 6.80 23.40 -9.62
CA ASP A 309 6.83 24.23 -10.83
C ASP A 309 6.44 23.45 -12.09
N ALA A 310 5.15 23.52 -12.43
CA ALA A 310 4.51 22.85 -13.58
C ALA A 310 5.07 23.21 -14.98
N CYS A 311 6.17 23.96 -15.03
CA CYS A 311 6.95 24.29 -16.22
C CYS A 311 8.33 23.62 -16.21
N SER A 312 8.58 22.72 -15.25
CA SER A 312 9.78 21.91 -15.09
C SER A 312 9.34 20.45 -15.20
N PRO A 313 9.99 19.61 -16.04
CA PRO A 313 11.08 19.95 -16.94
C PRO A 313 10.61 20.63 -18.24
N ASP A 314 9.31 20.64 -18.53
CA ASP A 314 8.77 21.09 -19.82
C ASP A 314 8.19 22.52 -19.77
N ALA A 315 9.04 23.49 -20.10
CA ALA A 315 8.64 24.90 -20.19
C ALA A 315 7.78 25.24 -21.44
N THR A 316 7.46 24.27 -22.30
CA THR A 316 6.68 24.50 -23.53
C THR A 316 5.16 24.51 -23.30
N GLY A 317 4.72 24.21 -22.07
CA GLY A 317 3.31 24.23 -21.68
C GLY A 317 2.60 25.56 -21.97
N ASP A 318 1.30 25.51 -22.26
CA ASP A 318 0.49 26.67 -22.65
C ASP A 318 0.53 27.81 -21.60
N ASP A 319 0.57 27.47 -20.32
CA ASP A 319 0.57 28.42 -19.19
C ASP A 319 1.98 28.84 -18.73
N CYS A 320 3.04 28.26 -19.33
CA CYS A 320 4.44 28.59 -19.08
C CYS A 320 4.87 29.88 -19.81
N ASP A 321 6.02 30.42 -19.42
CA ASP A 321 6.60 31.69 -19.91
C ASP A 321 8.03 31.41 -20.37
N PHE A 322 8.17 30.79 -21.55
CA PHE A 322 9.40 30.16 -22.02
C PHE A 322 10.57 31.16 -22.12
N ASP A 323 10.31 32.38 -22.59
CA ASP A 323 11.32 33.44 -22.74
C ASP A 323 11.48 34.32 -21.47
N GLY A 324 10.57 34.19 -20.50
CA GLY A 324 10.56 34.92 -19.23
C GLY A 324 10.22 36.41 -19.37
N ASP A 325 9.51 36.83 -20.41
CA ASP A 325 9.09 38.23 -20.60
C ASP A 325 7.84 38.62 -19.78
N GLY A 326 7.15 37.60 -19.25
CA GLY A 326 5.95 37.73 -18.43
C GLY A 326 4.64 37.57 -19.22
N ILE A 327 4.69 37.03 -20.43
CA ILE A 327 3.54 36.67 -21.26
C ILE A 327 3.55 35.13 -21.42
N PRO A 328 2.48 34.43 -21.01
CA PRO A 328 2.44 32.98 -21.17
C PRO A 328 2.38 32.56 -22.64
N ASN A 329 3.02 31.44 -22.98
CA ASN A 329 3.19 30.88 -24.32
C ASN A 329 1.88 30.88 -25.13
N ILE A 330 0.75 30.47 -24.53
CA ILE A 330 -0.57 30.47 -25.21
C ILE A 330 -1.03 31.85 -25.72
N THR A 331 -0.46 32.92 -25.17
CA THR A 331 -0.72 34.32 -25.55
C THR A 331 0.48 35.07 -26.08
N ASP A 332 1.68 34.48 -26.02
CA ASP A 332 2.86 35.07 -26.63
C ASP A 332 2.75 34.94 -28.16
N PRO A 333 3.07 36.00 -28.92
CA PRO A 333 3.23 35.88 -30.37
C PRO A 333 4.59 35.33 -30.83
N ASP A 334 5.58 35.27 -29.94
CA ASP A 334 7.00 34.97 -30.17
C ASP A 334 7.56 34.26 -28.92
N ASP A 335 7.23 32.96 -28.79
CA ASP A 335 7.38 32.13 -27.59
C ASP A 335 8.83 32.05 -27.04
N ASP A 336 9.85 32.22 -27.89
CA ASP A 336 11.28 32.23 -27.48
C ASP A 336 12.01 33.57 -27.67
N ASN A 337 11.32 34.57 -28.21
CA ASN A 337 11.77 35.95 -28.41
C ASN A 337 13.02 36.08 -29.28
N ASP A 338 13.20 35.17 -30.24
CA ASP A 338 14.28 35.25 -31.22
C ASP A 338 14.04 36.33 -32.29
N GLY A 339 12.79 36.81 -32.40
CA GLY A 339 12.37 37.86 -33.32
C GLY A 339 11.54 37.37 -34.50
N VAL A 340 11.14 36.10 -34.54
CA VAL A 340 10.21 35.51 -35.49
C VAL A 340 8.89 35.15 -34.79
N ASP A 341 7.75 35.66 -35.28
CA ASP A 341 6.45 35.26 -34.72
C ASP A 341 6.23 33.74 -34.94
N ASP A 342 5.70 33.00 -33.95
CA ASP A 342 5.54 31.52 -33.93
C ASP A 342 4.95 30.90 -35.20
N GLY A 343 4.13 31.67 -35.92
CA GLY A 343 3.45 31.23 -37.14
C GLY A 343 4.37 31.13 -38.36
N ASN A 344 5.55 31.73 -38.31
CA ASN A 344 6.59 31.66 -39.36
C ASN A 344 7.88 31.00 -38.86
N ASP A 345 8.00 30.83 -37.55
CA ASP A 345 9.10 30.15 -36.89
C ASP A 345 9.11 28.64 -37.23
N VAL A 346 10.31 28.12 -37.48
CA VAL A 346 10.52 26.69 -37.70
C VAL A 346 10.46 25.88 -36.41
N ASP A 347 10.84 26.47 -35.28
CA ASP A 347 10.76 25.93 -33.94
C ASP A 347 10.56 27.05 -32.90
N LYS A 348 9.30 27.39 -32.62
CA LYS A 348 8.86 28.46 -31.71
C LYS A 348 9.34 28.37 -30.25
N PHE A 349 10.08 27.33 -29.88
CA PHE A 349 10.64 27.14 -28.54
C PHE A 349 12.16 26.90 -28.58
N ASP A 350 12.84 27.22 -29.68
CA ASP A 350 14.29 27.17 -29.79
C ASP A 350 14.81 28.52 -30.27
N PRO A 351 15.33 29.38 -29.38
CA PRO A 351 15.83 30.70 -29.78
C PRO A 351 17.14 30.63 -30.59
N GLN A 352 17.59 29.43 -30.97
CA GLN A 352 18.66 29.19 -31.95
C GLN A 352 18.13 28.60 -33.27
N SER A 353 16.81 28.59 -33.47
CA SER A 353 16.20 28.17 -34.72
C SER A 353 16.69 29.04 -35.88
N ASP A 354 16.61 28.48 -37.09
CA ASP A 354 17.05 29.10 -38.35
C ASP A 354 15.91 28.94 -39.34
N SER A 355 15.01 29.91 -39.33
CA SER A 355 13.69 29.84 -39.99
C SER A 355 13.80 29.79 -41.52
N ASP A 356 14.84 30.38 -42.09
CA ASP A 356 15.06 30.37 -43.54
C ASP A 356 16.14 29.37 -44.02
N GLY A 357 16.89 28.80 -43.09
CA GLY A 357 17.86 27.73 -43.32
C GLY A 357 19.15 28.19 -44.00
N ASP A 358 19.53 29.46 -43.86
CA ASP A 358 20.77 30.01 -44.41
C ASP A 358 22.03 29.68 -43.58
N GLY A 359 21.83 29.17 -42.36
CA GLY A 359 22.87 28.79 -41.40
C GLY A 359 23.17 29.85 -40.34
N ILE A 360 22.38 30.93 -40.25
CA ILE A 360 22.44 31.95 -39.20
C ILE A 360 21.16 31.84 -38.35
N PRO A 361 21.27 31.71 -37.01
CA PRO A 361 20.09 31.68 -36.15
C PRO A 361 19.29 32.98 -36.18
N ASP A 362 17.98 32.86 -36.06
CA ASP A 362 17.00 33.95 -36.12
C ASP A 362 17.31 35.06 -35.11
N ILE A 363 17.73 34.69 -33.89
CA ILE A 363 18.13 35.63 -32.84
C ILE A 363 19.34 36.49 -33.21
N ASP A 364 20.29 35.93 -33.96
CA ASP A 364 21.50 36.63 -34.39
C ASP A 364 21.15 37.62 -35.51
N GLU A 365 20.23 37.23 -36.38
CA GLU A 365 19.71 38.06 -37.47
C GLU A 365 18.88 39.24 -36.97
N SER A 366 17.90 38.97 -36.10
CA SER A 366 17.04 40.00 -35.52
C SER A 366 17.88 41.02 -34.73
N THR A 367 18.91 40.55 -34.02
CA THR A 367 19.89 41.38 -33.31
C THR A 367 20.77 42.20 -34.27
N ALA A 368 21.18 41.62 -35.40
CA ALA A 368 21.95 42.29 -36.45
C ALA A 368 21.09 43.26 -37.29
N GLY A 369 19.76 43.11 -37.25
CA GLY A 369 18.79 43.85 -38.04
C GLY A 369 18.69 43.37 -39.49
N SER A 370 19.05 42.10 -39.75
CA SER A 370 18.70 41.35 -40.96
C SER A 370 17.30 40.74 -40.81
N ASP A 371 16.74 40.17 -41.89
CA ASP A 371 15.41 39.57 -41.93
C ASP A 371 15.52 38.03 -41.78
N PRO A 372 15.15 37.46 -40.61
CA PRO A 372 15.30 36.02 -40.28
C PRO A 372 14.40 35.08 -41.08
N THR A 373 13.67 35.59 -42.06
CA THR A 373 12.78 34.80 -42.92
C THR A 373 13.17 34.90 -44.40
N ASP A 374 14.32 35.50 -44.69
CA ASP A 374 14.83 35.77 -46.03
C ASP A 374 16.26 35.23 -46.18
N PRO A 375 16.46 34.05 -46.81
CA PRO A 375 17.76 33.36 -46.85
C PRO A 375 18.83 34.07 -47.68
N CYS A 376 18.52 35.25 -48.21
CA CYS A 376 19.44 36.18 -48.88
C CYS A 376 19.86 37.37 -47.99
N SER A 377 19.40 37.39 -46.74
CA SER A 377 19.66 38.40 -45.74
C SER A 377 20.39 37.74 -44.57
N PRO A 378 21.48 38.34 -44.02
CA PRO A 378 22.19 39.52 -44.50
C PRO A 378 23.09 39.23 -45.72
N ASP A 379 23.30 37.97 -46.08
CA ASP A 379 24.28 37.55 -47.09
C ASP A 379 23.62 37.00 -48.35
N ALA A 380 23.56 37.82 -49.39
CA ALA A 380 23.07 37.42 -50.71
C ALA A 380 23.94 36.33 -51.38
N THR A 381 25.07 35.92 -50.77
CA THR A 381 25.90 34.80 -51.24
C THR A 381 25.63 33.48 -50.49
N GLY A 382 24.64 33.48 -49.58
CA GLY A 382 24.19 32.31 -48.81
C GLY A 382 23.87 31.10 -49.70
N GLY A 383 24.17 29.90 -49.20
CA GLY A 383 24.09 28.67 -49.99
C GLY A 383 22.67 28.30 -50.47
N THR A 384 21.64 28.82 -49.81
CA THR A 384 20.21 28.62 -50.08
C THR A 384 19.55 29.83 -50.75
N CYS A 385 20.27 30.95 -50.92
CA CYS A 385 19.76 32.17 -51.51
C CYS A 385 19.42 32.02 -53.01
N ASP A 386 18.24 32.51 -53.39
CA ASP A 386 17.70 32.65 -54.75
C ASP A 386 17.35 34.15 -54.93
N PHE A 387 18.34 34.93 -55.37
CA PHE A 387 18.30 36.38 -55.30
C PHE A 387 17.27 37.02 -56.24
N ASP A 388 17.02 36.42 -57.41
CA ASP A 388 16.07 36.92 -58.39
C ASP A 388 14.65 36.30 -58.28
N GLY A 389 14.53 35.23 -57.47
CA GLY A 389 13.29 34.52 -57.18
C GLY A 389 12.76 33.70 -58.34
N ASP A 390 13.62 33.25 -59.26
CA ASP A 390 13.24 32.44 -60.42
C ASP A 390 13.13 30.93 -60.12
N GLY A 391 13.58 30.53 -58.94
CA GLY A 391 13.56 29.16 -58.43
C GLY A 391 14.87 28.40 -58.60
N MET A 392 15.97 29.07 -58.91
CA MET A 392 17.34 28.54 -58.88
C MET A 392 18.15 29.28 -57.81
N ILE A 393 18.89 28.53 -56.99
CA ILE A 393 19.81 29.15 -56.02
C ILE A 393 21.01 29.75 -56.75
N ASN A 394 21.59 30.83 -56.22
CA ASN A 394 22.67 31.59 -56.87
C ASN A 394 23.87 30.70 -57.29
N SER A 395 24.19 29.66 -56.50
CA SER A 395 25.28 28.74 -56.86
C SER A 395 25.02 27.87 -58.10
N GLU A 396 23.75 27.73 -58.50
CA GLU A 396 23.30 26.98 -59.68
C GLU A 396 22.74 27.88 -60.80
N ASP A 397 22.44 29.14 -60.49
CA ASP A 397 22.15 30.17 -61.46
C ASP A 397 23.46 30.69 -62.10
N ALA A 398 23.34 31.30 -63.28
CA ALA A 398 24.48 31.81 -64.05
C ALA A 398 24.36 33.32 -64.33
N ASP A 399 23.35 33.95 -63.74
CA ASP A 399 22.94 35.35 -63.89
C ASP A 399 22.07 35.68 -62.65
N ASP A 400 22.71 35.76 -61.49
CA ASP A 400 22.10 35.71 -60.15
C ASP A 400 21.07 36.84 -59.88
N ASP A 401 21.12 37.94 -60.62
CA ASP A 401 20.15 39.04 -60.53
C ASP A 401 19.32 39.25 -61.82
N ASN A 402 19.54 38.39 -62.81
CA ASN A 402 18.84 38.30 -64.09
C ASN A 402 18.88 39.61 -64.91
N ASP A 403 19.97 40.37 -64.79
CA ASP A 403 20.19 41.60 -65.54
C ASP A 403 20.70 41.35 -66.99
N GLY A 404 21.10 40.10 -67.27
CA GLY A 404 21.54 39.63 -68.57
C GLY A 404 23.04 39.57 -68.76
N VAL A 405 23.82 39.84 -67.72
CA VAL A 405 25.27 39.61 -67.66
C VAL A 405 25.50 38.40 -66.76
N ALA A 406 26.32 37.45 -67.24
CA ALA A 406 26.64 36.30 -66.40
C ALA A 406 27.57 36.71 -65.27
N ASP A 407 27.43 36.14 -64.08
CA ASP A 407 28.13 36.52 -62.84
C ASP A 407 29.65 36.69 -63.01
N VAL A 408 30.26 35.87 -63.86
CA VAL A 408 31.71 35.89 -64.14
C VAL A 408 32.20 37.16 -64.84
N ASP A 409 31.30 37.86 -65.52
CA ASP A 409 31.56 39.07 -66.29
C ASP A 409 30.86 40.30 -65.67
N ASP A 410 30.04 40.11 -64.63
CA ASP A 410 29.26 41.15 -63.95
C ASP A 410 30.06 41.84 -62.83
N THR A 411 29.99 43.17 -62.79
CA THR A 411 30.58 44.01 -61.73
C THR A 411 29.72 44.12 -60.48
N GLY A 412 28.47 43.67 -60.53
CA GLY A 412 27.53 43.63 -59.43
C GLY A 412 26.59 42.45 -59.54
N GLN A 413 27.13 41.23 -59.41
CA GLN A 413 26.45 39.92 -59.43
C GLN A 413 25.10 39.84 -58.68
N PHE A 414 24.86 40.70 -57.68
CA PHE A 414 23.62 40.76 -56.90
C PHE A 414 23.02 42.18 -56.87
N ASP A 415 23.28 42.99 -57.91
CA ASP A 415 22.71 44.32 -58.08
C ASP A 415 22.29 44.48 -59.55
N PRO A 416 20.99 44.31 -59.86
CA PRO A 416 20.51 44.32 -61.24
C PRO A 416 20.56 45.72 -61.89
N ASN A 417 21.24 46.67 -61.26
CA ASN A 417 21.57 47.99 -61.80
C ASN A 417 23.09 48.23 -61.91
N SER A 418 23.90 47.17 -61.85
CA SER A 418 25.34 47.19 -62.11
C SER A 418 25.63 47.76 -63.51
N ASP A 419 26.87 48.22 -63.72
CA ASP A 419 27.34 48.86 -64.97
C ASP A 419 28.73 48.31 -65.25
N SER A 420 28.77 47.16 -65.90
CA SER A 420 29.94 46.29 -65.93
C SER A 420 31.10 46.83 -66.75
N ASP A 421 30.80 47.59 -67.78
CA ASP A 421 31.81 48.28 -68.57
C ASP A 421 32.13 49.70 -68.08
N ASN A 422 31.39 50.20 -67.08
CA ASN A 422 31.49 51.53 -66.50
C ASN A 422 31.39 52.67 -67.53
N ASP A 423 30.62 52.47 -68.60
CA ASP A 423 30.35 53.49 -69.61
C ASP A 423 29.25 54.48 -69.19
N GLY A 424 28.48 54.13 -68.15
CA GLY A 424 27.42 54.92 -67.54
C GLY A 424 26.00 54.48 -67.90
N VAL A 425 25.81 53.28 -68.45
CA VAL A 425 24.51 52.61 -68.68
C VAL A 425 24.52 51.29 -67.92
N SER A 426 23.43 50.95 -67.22
CA SER A 426 23.39 49.71 -66.45
C SER A 426 23.12 48.50 -67.33
N ASP A 427 23.61 47.35 -66.88
CA ASP A 427 23.59 46.07 -67.57
C ASP A 427 22.17 45.63 -67.94
N ILE A 428 21.21 45.70 -66.99
CA ILE A 428 19.78 45.44 -67.27
C ILE A 428 19.21 46.34 -68.38
N ASP A 429 19.64 47.61 -68.43
CA ASP A 429 19.17 48.57 -69.42
C ASP A 429 19.79 48.27 -70.79
N GLU A 430 21.04 47.81 -70.82
CA GLU A 430 21.78 47.41 -72.03
C GLU A 430 21.22 46.14 -72.64
N THR A 431 21.05 45.08 -71.83
CA THR A 431 20.43 43.81 -72.20
C THR A 431 19.02 44.03 -72.74
N THR A 432 18.21 44.82 -72.02
CA THR A 432 16.83 45.14 -72.43
C THR A 432 16.78 45.92 -73.75
N ASN A 433 17.77 46.78 -74.02
CA ASN A 433 17.85 47.60 -75.23
C ASN A 433 18.66 46.96 -76.38
N GLY A 434 19.38 45.87 -76.12
CA GLY A 434 20.17 45.08 -77.06
C GLY A 434 21.53 45.67 -77.43
N SER A 435 22.16 46.45 -76.55
CA SER A 435 23.61 46.74 -76.55
C SER A 435 24.38 45.64 -75.78
N ASP A 436 25.71 45.71 -75.74
CA ASP A 436 26.59 44.69 -75.14
C ASP A 436 27.13 45.23 -73.79
N PRO A 437 26.65 44.73 -72.64
CA PRO A 437 26.97 45.26 -71.31
C PRO A 437 28.47 45.24 -70.92
N LEU A 438 29.30 44.55 -71.70
CA LEU A 438 30.73 44.35 -71.42
C LEU A 438 31.64 45.13 -72.35
N ASP A 439 31.10 45.91 -73.29
CA ASP A 439 31.89 46.68 -74.23
C ASP A 439 31.79 48.18 -73.91
N PRO A 440 32.80 48.79 -73.24
CA PRO A 440 32.79 50.23 -72.89
C PRO A 440 32.83 51.19 -74.10
N CYS A 441 32.72 50.63 -75.32
CA CYS A 441 32.57 51.30 -76.60
C CYS A 441 31.21 51.03 -77.31
N ASP A 442 30.28 50.27 -76.73
CA ASP A 442 28.92 49.97 -77.20
C ASP A 442 27.94 50.26 -76.05
N PRO A 443 27.08 51.29 -76.13
CA PRO A 443 26.60 51.94 -77.35
C PRO A 443 27.42 53.15 -77.83
N ASP A 444 28.33 53.72 -77.03
CA ASP A 444 29.10 54.92 -77.42
C ASP A 444 30.63 54.71 -77.52
N SER A 445 31.07 54.41 -78.74
CA SER A 445 32.49 54.23 -79.11
C SER A 445 33.39 55.48 -78.98
N ASN A 446 32.93 56.55 -78.34
CA ASN A 446 33.69 57.77 -78.06
C ASN A 446 33.77 58.08 -76.55
N SER A 447 33.42 57.12 -75.70
CA SER A 447 33.54 57.24 -74.24
C SER A 447 34.97 57.59 -73.81
N SER A 448 35.09 58.36 -72.74
CA SER A 448 36.36 58.83 -72.18
C SER A 448 37.20 57.73 -71.51
N ALA A 449 36.68 56.50 -71.40
CA ALA A 449 37.31 55.37 -70.72
C ALA A 449 38.50 54.73 -71.47
N CYS A 450 38.83 55.14 -72.71
CA CYS A 450 39.96 54.55 -73.49
C CYS A 450 41.27 55.41 -73.54
N GLY A 451 42.42 55.09 -72.87
CA GLY A 451 43.75 55.71 -73.22
C GLY A 451 45.08 55.51 -72.38
N ASN A 452 46.25 55.26 -73.04
CA ASN A 452 47.47 54.50 -72.58
C ASN A 452 48.87 55.26 -72.43
N THR A 453 49.76 54.98 -71.43
CA THR A 453 51.28 55.25 -71.35
C THR A 453 52.06 54.58 -70.15
N ASP A 454 53.35 54.14 -70.35
CA ASP A 454 54.39 53.47 -69.46
C ASP A 454 55.38 54.46 -68.76
N MET A 455 55.59 54.42 -67.43
CA MET A 455 56.33 55.45 -66.65
C MET A 455 57.63 55.04 -65.95
N ASP A 456 57.79 53.83 -65.39
CA ASP A 456 59.04 53.40 -64.73
C ASP A 456 60.03 52.69 -65.68
N GLY A 457 59.55 52.29 -66.86
CA GLY A 457 60.35 51.71 -67.93
C GLY A 457 60.70 50.23 -67.74
N ASP A 458 59.97 49.52 -66.89
CA ASP A 458 60.05 48.05 -66.73
C ASP A 458 59.42 47.29 -67.93
N GLY A 459 58.60 48.00 -68.72
CA GLY A 459 57.93 47.52 -69.93
C GLY A 459 56.46 47.13 -69.77
N TYR A 460 55.89 47.32 -68.59
CA TYR A 460 54.49 47.11 -68.24
C TYR A 460 53.77 48.47 -68.12
N VAL A 461 52.44 48.49 -68.27
CA VAL A 461 51.63 49.72 -68.21
C VAL A 461 50.36 49.47 -67.41
N ASN A 462 49.96 50.43 -66.61
CA ASN A 462 48.76 50.31 -65.78
C ASN A 462 47.42 50.46 -66.54
N ASN A 463 47.43 50.66 -67.87
CA ASN A 463 46.21 50.89 -68.66
C ASN A 463 46.08 49.96 -69.88
N VAL A 464 46.29 48.68 -69.61
CA VAL A 464 45.81 47.53 -70.39
C VAL A 464 44.98 46.67 -69.46
N ASP A 465 44.14 45.81 -70.02
CA ASP A 465 43.38 44.77 -69.31
C ASP A 465 44.20 44.17 -68.13
N PRO A 466 43.69 44.09 -66.89
CA PRO A 466 44.42 43.51 -65.76
C PRO A 466 44.86 42.06 -65.96
N SER A 467 44.17 41.31 -66.84
CA SER A 467 44.57 39.96 -67.28
C SER A 467 45.64 39.99 -68.39
N SER A 468 45.92 41.17 -68.95
CA SER A 468 47.02 41.37 -69.89
C SER A 468 48.34 41.12 -69.17
N PRO A 469 49.24 40.31 -69.76
CA PRO A 469 50.56 40.07 -69.21
C PRO A 469 51.50 41.30 -69.33
N ASN A 470 50.97 42.50 -69.57
CA ASN A 470 51.71 43.76 -69.52
C ASN A 470 51.06 44.77 -68.54
N TYR A 471 50.17 44.32 -67.64
CA TYR A 471 49.57 45.17 -66.60
C TYR A 471 50.55 45.39 -65.44
N ASP A 472 50.65 46.63 -64.97
CA ASP A 472 51.43 47.02 -63.80
C ASP A 472 50.53 47.79 -62.80
N PRO A 473 50.34 47.29 -61.57
CA PRO A 473 49.56 47.96 -60.55
C PRO A 473 50.26 49.17 -59.91
N ASP A 474 51.59 49.32 -60.00
CA ASP A 474 52.33 50.48 -59.50
C ASP A 474 53.53 50.85 -60.41
N ASP A 475 53.23 51.49 -61.54
CA ASP A 475 54.13 52.00 -62.62
C ASP A 475 55.11 53.14 -62.18
N MET A 476 55.51 53.11 -60.90
CA MET A 476 56.55 53.92 -60.29
C MET A 476 57.58 53.07 -59.51
N ASP A 477 57.29 51.80 -59.22
CA ASP A 477 58.15 50.87 -58.48
C ASP A 477 58.70 49.76 -59.39
N PRO A 478 60.01 49.77 -59.71
CA PRO A 478 60.61 48.78 -60.63
C PRO A 478 60.57 47.32 -60.17
N CYS A 479 60.14 47.05 -58.93
CA CYS A 479 59.95 45.71 -58.37
C CYS A 479 58.47 45.25 -58.37
N VAL A 480 57.55 46.10 -58.83
CA VAL A 480 56.11 45.84 -58.98
C VAL A 480 55.78 45.89 -60.49
N PRO A 481 54.95 44.99 -61.05
CA PRO A 481 54.26 43.86 -60.42
C PRO A 481 55.17 42.67 -60.10
N ASN A 482 56.44 42.70 -60.52
CA ASN A 482 57.27 41.51 -60.54
C ASN A 482 58.69 41.80 -60.01
N GLN A 483 59.03 41.25 -58.85
CA GLN A 483 60.34 41.45 -58.22
C GLN A 483 61.51 40.79 -59.01
N THR A 484 61.21 40.04 -60.07
CA THR A 484 62.22 39.36 -60.92
C THR A 484 62.55 40.10 -62.23
N VAL A 485 61.94 41.26 -62.53
CA VAL A 485 62.31 42.03 -63.73
C VAL A 485 63.66 42.75 -63.54
N GLY A 486 64.44 42.79 -64.63
CA GLY A 486 65.90 43.01 -64.65
C GLY A 486 66.43 44.40 -64.28
N VAL A 487 65.71 45.13 -63.43
CA VAL A 487 66.12 46.38 -62.78
C VAL A 487 65.80 46.42 -61.27
N CYS A 488 65.16 45.38 -60.69
CA CYS A 488 64.89 45.27 -59.25
C CYS A 488 66.16 44.88 -58.45
N ASP A 489 66.34 45.50 -57.28
CA ASP A 489 67.47 45.41 -56.33
C ASP A 489 66.85 45.56 -54.93
N PHE A 490 66.49 44.43 -54.30
CA PHE A 490 65.60 44.35 -53.14
C PHE A 490 66.27 44.84 -51.84
N ASP A 491 67.44 44.30 -51.50
CA ASP A 491 68.21 44.69 -50.32
C ASP A 491 68.98 46.04 -50.49
N GLN A 492 68.98 46.60 -51.71
CA GLN A 492 69.64 47.85 -52.09
C GLN A 492 71.16 47.82 -51.92
N ASP A 493 71.79 46.64 -51.98
CA ASP A 493 73.25 46.52 -51.92
C ASP A 493 73.94 46.98 -53.22
N GLY A 494 73.15 47.16 -54.29
CA GLY A 494 73.58 47.59 -55.62
C GLY A 494 73.79 46.46 -56.63
N VAL A 495 73.40 45.23 -56.28
CA VAL A 495 73.26 44.07 -57.15
C VAL A 495 71.77 43.88 -57.44
N ILE A 496 71.41 43.56 -58.69
CA ILE A 496 70.01 43.27 -59.01
C ILE A 496 69.71 41.83 -58.60
N ASN A 497 68.48 41.53 -58.18
CA ASN A 497 68.11 40.21 -57.65
C ASN A 497 68.53 39.06 -58.58
N ALA A 498 68.41 39.25 -59.90
CA ALA A 498 68.81 38.23 -60.89
C ALA A 498 70.31 37.88 -60.90
N ASP A 499 71.16 38.72 -60.32
CA ASP A 499 72.62 38.54 -60.18
C ASP A 499 73.05 38.41 -58.70
N ASP A 500 72.12 38.50 -57.74
CA ASP A 500 72.33 38.19 -56.34
C ASP A 500 72.04 36.71 -56.06
N SER A 501 72.46 36.21 -54.90
CA SER A 501 72.27 34.81 -54.49
C SER A 501 71.74 34.66 -53.06
N ASP A 502 71.38 35.79 -52.47
CA ASP A 502 70.95 36.04 -51.10
C ASP A 502 70.27 37.43 -51.16
N ASP A 503 69.10 37.44 -51.81
CA ASP A 503 68.36 38.62 -52.31
C ASP A 503 67.94 39.58 -51.17
N ASP A 504 67.92 39.12 -49.91
CA ASP A 504 67.62 39.88 -48.69
C ASP A 504 68.74 39.91 -47.64
N ASN A 505 69.83 39.16 -47.86
CA ASN A 505 71.11 39.23 -47.14
C ASN A 505 71.05 38.72 -45.70
N ASP A 506 70.23 37.72 -45.42
CA ASP A 506 70.05 37.15 -44.08
C ASP A 506 71.03 36.02 -43.74
N GLY A 507 71.75 35.51 -44.74
CA GLY A 507 72.76 34.46 -44.59
C GLY A 507 72.33 33.08 -45.07
N VAL A 508 71.08 32.93 -45.52
CA VAL A 508 70.59 31.78 -46.28
C VAL A 508 70.58 32.16 -47.77
N ALA A 509 70.86 31.20 -48.65
CA ALA A 509 70.80 31.48 -50.08
C ALA A 509 69.36 31.36 -50.56
N ASP A 510 68.92 32.14 -51.56
CA ASP A 510 67.54 32.16 -52.08
C ASP A 510 66.91 30.79 -52.37
N VAL A 511 67.75 29.77 -52.59
CA VAL A 511 67.34 28.39 -52.90
C VAL A 511 67.00 27.55 -51.68
N ASP A 512 67.55 27.90 -50.53
CA ASP A 512 67.42 27.23 -49.25
C ASP A 512 66.62 28.07 -48.24
N ASP A 513 66.34 29.33 -48.59
CA ASP A 513 65.54 30.29 -47.82
C ASP A 513 64.04 30.04 -48.01
N VAL A 514 63.29 30.06 -46.90
CA VAL A 514 61.83 29.96 -46.90
C VAL A 514 61.17 31.17 -47.57
N ASP A 515 61.81 32.34 -47.55
CA ASP A 515 61.39 33.56 -48.24
C ASP A 515 62.60 34.45 -48.58
N ALA A 516 63.17 34.23 -49.77
CA ALA A 516 64.33 34.96 -50.33
C ALA A 516 64.18 36.50 -50.44
N TYR A 517 63.06 37.06 -50.01
CA TYR A 517 62.77 38.49 -50.01
C TYR A 517 62.31 38.99 -48.63
N ASN A 518 62.66 38.29 -47.54
CA ASN A 518 62.29 38.65 -46.18
C ASN A 518 63.40 38.26 -45.16
N PRO A 519 64.23 39.23 -44.71
CA PRO A 519 65.43 38.94 -43.89
C PRO A 519 65.16 38.57 -42.41
N ASP A 520 63.88 38.51 -42.04
CA ASP A 520 63.40 38.04 -40.73
C ASP A 520 62.73 36.64 -40.87
N SER A 521 62.93 35.96 -42.00
CA SER A 521 62.56 34.56 -42.21
C SER A 521 63.29 33.66 -41.19
N ASP A 522 62.63 32.55 -40.88
CA ASP A 522 63.12 31.50 -39.97
C ASP A 522 63.01 30.20 -40.76
N SER A 523 64.12 29.82 -41.41
CA SER A 523 64.13 28.76 -42.42
C SER A 523 64.04 27.37 -41.83
N ASP A 524 64.40 27.17 -40.55
CA ASP A 524 64.27 25.89 -39.85
C ASP A 524 63.19 25.86 -38.74
N ASN A 525 62.53 27.00 -38.49
CA ASN A 525 61.45 27.18 -37.51
C ASN A 525 61.87 26.80 -36.07
N ASP A 526 63.09 27.13 -35.66
CA ASP A 526 63.56 26.95 -34.27
C ASP A 526 63.25 28.15 -33.36
N GLY A 527 62.70 29.22 -33.93
CA GLY A 527 62.32 30.45 -33.23
C GLY A 527 63.40 31.53 -33.23
N PHE A 528 64.52 31.32 -33.91
CA PHE A 528 65.51 32.33 -34.23
C PHE A 528 65.50 32.63 -35.74
N SER A 529 65.50 33.91 -36.13
CA SER A 529 65.56 34.26 -37.55
C SER A 529 66.94 33.94 -38.16
N ASP A 530 66.97 33.67 -39.45
CA ASP A 530 68.17 33.29 -40.21
C ASP A 530 69.31 34.31 -40.03
N SER A 531 68.95 35.59 -40.01
CA SER A 531 69.85 36.71 -39.77
C SER A 531 70.42 36.76 -38.34
N VAL A 532 69.69 36.27 -37.33
CA VAL A 532 70.14 36.18 -35.92
C VAL A 532 71.09 35.00 -35.73
N GLU A 533 70.78 33.89 -36.35
CA GLU A 533 71.56 32.65 -36.29
C GLU A 533 72.91 32.78 -36.99
N THR A 534 72.89 33.31 -38.21
CA THR A 534 74.10 33.66 -38.95
C THR A 534 75.00 34.61 -38.16
N ALA A 535 74.43 35.55 -37.40
CA ALA A 535 75.18 36.47 -36.55
C ALA A 535 75.80 35.81 -35.32
N ASN A 536 75.19 34.74 -34.79
CA ASN A 536 75.65 34.00 -33.62
C ASN A 536 76.53 32.78 -33.96
N GLY A 537 76.52 32.34 -35.22
CA GLY A 537 77.32 31.22 -35.72
C GLY A 537 76.70 29.84 -35.46
N SER A 538 75.39 29.77 -35.20
CA SER A 538 74.55 28.58 -35.39
C SER A 538 74.24 28.40 -36.88
N ASN A 539 73.52 27.33 -37.24
CA ASN A 539 73.21 26.97 -38.62
C ASN A 539 71.71 27.24 -38.91
N PRO A 540 71.37 28.24 -39.75
CA PRO A 540 69.97 28.63 -40.07
C PRO A 540 69.06 27.59 -40.74
N LEU A 541 69.51 26.34 -40.82
CA LEU A 541 68.85 25.26 -41.55
C LEU A 541 68.82 23.98 -40.68
N ASP A 542 69.09 24.08 -39.38
CA ASP A 542 69.21 22.97 -38.45
C ASP A 542 68.58 23.33 -37.10
N GLN A 543 67.30 22.96 -36.98
CA GLN A 543 66.46 23.17 -35.80
C GLN A 543 67.06 22.62 -34.49
N CYS A 544 68.08 21.75 -34.55
CA CYS A 544 68.77 21.19 -33.38
C CYS A 544 70.05 21.95 -32.98
N ASP A 545 70.44 23.01 -33.69
CA ASP A 545 71.58 23.87 -33.38
C ASP A 545 71.11 25.33 -33.24
N PRO A 546 70.99 25.88 -32.01
CA PRO A 546 71.79 25.50 -30.83
C PRO A 546 71.05 24.71 -29.74
N ILE A 547 69.77 24.38 -29.93
CA ILE A 547 68.91 23.78 -28.88
C ILE A 547 68.68 22.29 -29.20
N SER A 548 69.34 21.40 -28.46
CA SER A 548 69.24 19.94 -28.67
C SER A 548 68.13 19.25 -27.86
N THR A 549 67.24 20.01 -27.22
CA THR A 549 66.14 19.50 -26.38
C THR A 549 64.77 19.65 -27.06
N PHE A 550 64.75 19.96 -28.35
CA PHE A 550 63.50 19.95 -29.12
C PHE A 550 63.07 18.50 -29.35
N GLY A 551 61.77 18.26 -29.33
CA GLY A 551 61.21 16.92 -29.55
C GLY A 551 61.64 16.24 -30.85
N SER A 552 62.00 17.01 -31.88
CA SER A 552 62.49 16.49 -33.17
C SER A 552 63.99 16.12 -33.18
N CYS A 553 64.73 16.47 -32.12
CA CYS A 553 66.15 16.18 -31.96
C CYS A 553 66.37 14.81 -31.32
N ASP A 554 67.60 14.32 -31.38
CA ASP A 554 68.04 13.02 -30.84
C ASP A 554 69.18 13.34 -29.85
N PHE A 555 68.81 13.54 -28.58
CA PHE A 555 69.72 14.07 -27.54
C PHE A 555 70.83 13.08 -27.19
N ASP A 556 70.49 11.80 -27.03
CA ASP A 556 71.41 10.76 -26.59
C ASP A 556 72.14 10.08 -27.77
N GLY A 557 71.64 10.25 -29.00
CA GLY A 557 72.21 9.74 -30.25
C GLY A 557 71.87 8.29 -30.55
N ASP A 558 70.79 7.74 -29.98
CA ASP A 558 70.37 6.35 -30.18
C ASP A 558 69.53 6.15 -31.47
N GLY A 559 69.05 7.25 -32.06
CA GLY A 559 68.30 7.28 -33.30
C GLY A 559 66.78 7.37 -33.12
N MET A 560 66.29 7.56 -31.90
CA MET A 560 64.94 8.04 -31.59
C MET A 560 64.99 9.56 -31.38
N ALA A 561 63.84 10.21 -31.57
CA ALA A 561 63.74 11.65 -31.36
C ALA A 561 63.13 11.89 -29.99
N ASN A 562 63.49 12.95 -29.29
CA ASN A 562 63.14 13.15 -27.89
C ASN A 562 61.62 13.16 -27.59
N ASN A 563 60.76 13.37 -28.59
CA ASN A 563 59.31 13.28 -28.42
C ASN A 563 58.73 11.86 -28.61
N VAL A 564 59.58 10.89 -28.91
CA VAL A 564 59.29 9.47 -29.16
C VAL A 564 60.19 8.58 -28.32
N ASP A 565 61.37 9.07 -27.94
CA ASP A 565 62.21 8.44 -26.94
C ASP A 565 61.51 8.59 -25.58
N ASP A 566 61.42 7.48 -24.85
CA ASP A 566 60.81 7.46 -23.52
C ASP A 566 61.90 7.53 -22.43
N ASP A 567 63.19 7.58 -22.81
CA ASP A 567 64.37 7.66 -21.94
C ASP A 567 65.43 8.58 -22.61
N ASP A 568 65.17 9.88 -22.55
CA ASP A 568 65.83 10.92 -23.36
C ASP A 568 67.35 11.05 -23.13
N ASP A 569 67.87 10.48 -22.04
CA ASP A 569 69.30 10.45 -21.72
C ASP A 569 69.93 9.05 -21.58
N ASN A 570 69.11 8.01 -21.75
CA ASN A 570 69.47 6.59 -21.80
C ASN A 570 70.08 6.07 -20.48
N ASP A 571 69.52 6.51 -19.35
CA ASP A 571 69.94 6.05 -18.03
C ASP A 571 69.12 4.90 -17.46
N GLY A 572 68.06 4.50 -18.16
CA GLY A 572 67.23 3.35 -17.88
C GLY A 572 66.01 3.65 -17.02
N VAL A 573 65.71 4.93 -16.80
CA VAL A 573 64.45 5.42 -16.21
C VAL A 573 63.66 6.12 -17.29
N ASP A 574 62.35 5.87 -17.33
CA ASP A 574 61.46 6.55 -18.27
C ASP A 574 61.27 8.01 -17.84
N ASP A 575 61.22 8.94 -18.79
CA ASP A 575 61.17 10.40 -18.56
C ASP A 575 60.09 10.83 -17.56
N ASN A 576 58.99 10.08 -17.44
CA ASN A 576 57.92 10.40 -16.48
C ASN A 576 58.30 10.13 -15.02
N TYR A 577 59.32 9.30 -14.80
CA TYR A 577 59.82 8.89 -13.51
C TYR A 577 61.23 9.43 -13.24
N ASP A 578 61.89 10.02 -14.24
CA ASP A 578 63.17 10.71 -14.09
C ASP A 578 62.93 12.19 -13.68
N PRO A 579 63.40 12.62 -12.49
CA PRO A 579 63.41 14.03 -12.09
C PRO A 579 64.10 15.00 -13.07
N ASN A 580 64.91 14.50 -14.02
CA ASN A 580 65.57 15.26 -15.07
C ASN A 580 65.98 14.37 -16.26
N ASP A 581 64.99 14.05 -17.10
CA ASP A 581 64.99 13.43 -18.45
C ASP A 581 66.17 13.74 -19.41
N PHE A 582 66.96 14.80 -19.18
CA PHE A 582 68.14 15.13 -19.98
C PHE A 582 69.48 15.04 -19.23
N ASN A 583 69.54 14.36 -18.08
CA ASN A 583 70.73 14.19 -17.25
C ASN A 583 70.90 12.76 -16.69
N PRO A 584 71.83 11.97 -17.25
CA PRO A 584 71.93 10.54 -16.97
C PRO A 584 72.68 10.23 -15.67
N ASN A 585 72.58 11.11 -14.67
CA ASN A 585 73.12 10.93 -13.32
C ASN A 585 72.06 11.36 -12.29
N THR A 586 70.80 11.32 -12.68
CA THR A 586 69.70 11.48 -11.74
C THR A 586 69.70 10.27 -10.79
N ASP A 587 69.10 10.45 -9.62
CA ASP A 587 69.03 9.49 -8.51
C ASP A 587 67.54 9.48 -8.14
N SER A 588 66.79 8.66 -8.87
CA SER A 588 65.32 8.73 -8.91
C SER A 588 64.67 8.21 -7.64
N ASP A 589 65.26 7.20 -7.00
CA ASP A 589 64.77 6.61 -5.75
C ASP A 589 65.40 7.20 -4.47
N LEU A 590 66.40 8.08 -4.61
CA LEU A 590 67.11 8.78 -3.55
C LEU A 590 67.88 7.86 -2.59
N ASP A 591 68.26 6.65 -3.02
CA ASP A 591 69.07 5.72 -2.24
C ASP A 591 70.57 6.15 -2.19
N GLY A 592 70.96 7.06 -3.10
CA GLY A 592 72.30 7.62 -3.21
C GLY A 592 73.18 6.97 -4.27
N VAL A 593 72.65 6.09 -5.12
CA VAL A 593 73.20 5.61 -6.39
C VAL A 593 72.47 6.35 -7.53
N SER A 594 73.14 6.57 -8.67
CA SER A 594 72.48 7.22 -9.81
C SER A 594 71.88 6.17 -10.74
N ASP A 595 70.81 6.53 -11.43
CA ASP A 595 70.01 5.67 -12.30
C ASP A 595 70.88 4.93 -13.34
N ILE A 596 71.78 5.65 -14.05
CA ILE A 596 72.75 5.03 -14.97
C ILE A 596 73.67 3.97 -14.31
N ASP A 597 74.06 4.19 -13.05
CA ASP A 597 74.94 3.28 -12.30
C ASP A 597 74.17 2.03 -11.87
N GLU A 598 72.87 2.15 -11.61
CA GLU A 598 71.96 1.06 -11.25
C GLU A 598 71.62 0.19 -12.45
N THR A 599 71.16 0.82 -13.53
CA THR A 599 70.90 0.18 -14.83
C THR A 599 72.13 -0.56 -15.34
N THR A 600 73.33 0.04 -15.21
CA THR A 600 74.59 -0.60 -15.63
C THR A 600 74.97 -1.79 -14.74
N ASN A 601 74.62 -1.78 -13.46
CA ASN A 601 74.91 -2.86 -12.51
C ASN A 601 73.78 -3.91 -12.42
N GLY A 602 72.62 -3.64 -13.03
CA GLY A 602 71.44 -4.50 -13.05
C GLY A 602 70.62 -4.48 -11.77
N SER A 603 70.68 -3.40 -11.00
CA SER A 603 69.66 -3.05 -9.98
C SER A 603 68.57 -2.18 -10.60
N ASP A 604 67.42 -2.13 -9.95
CA ASP A 604 66.25 -1.33 -10.34
C ASP A 604 66.37 0.14 -9.85
N PRO A 605 66.52 1.13 -10.75
CA PRO A 605 66.70 2.54 -10.42
C PRO A 605 65.54 3.21 -9.66
N LEU A 606 64.37 2.57 -9.61
CA LEU A 606 63.18 3.09 -8.92
C LEU A 606 62.94 2.41 -7.57
N ASN A 607 63.81 1.47 -7.17
CA ASN A 607 63.61 0.64 -6.00
C ASN A 607 64.68 0.90 -4.90
N PRO A 608 64.34 1.66 -3.85
CA PRO A 608 65.29 2.01 -2.79
C PRO A 608 65.72 0.84 -1.88
N CYS A 609 65.27 -0.38 -2.20
CA CYS A 609 65.63 -1.65 -1.56
C CYS A 609 66.50 -2.58 -2.44
N ASP A 610 66.72 -2.27 -3.72
CA ASP A 610 67.62 -2.96 -4.65
C ASP A 610 68.81 -2.05 -4.97
N PRO A 611 70.09 -2.46 -4.83
CA PRO A 611 70.60 -3.79 -4.50
C PRO A 611 70.87 -4.05 -3.02
N ASP A 612 70.66 -3.07 -2.12
CA ASP A 612 70.92 -3.23 -0.68
C ASP A 612 69.63 -3.28 0.15
N SER A 613 69.06 -4.49 0.26
CA SER A 613 67.92 -4.79 1.13
C SER A 613 68.18 -4.63 2.64
N GLN A 614 69.37 -4.15 3.04
CA GLN A 614 69.66 -3.71 4.42
C GLN A 614 69.77 -2.18 4.55
N SER A 615 69.38 -1.44 3.52
CA SER A 615 69.12 -0.01 3.59
C SER A 615 68.12 0.29 4.71
N ALA A 616 68.26 1.47 5.34
CA ALA A 616 67.36 1.89 6.41
C ALA A 616 65.92 2.17 5.92
N ALA A 617 65.69 2.11 4.60
CA ALA A 617 64.39 2.29 3.95
C ALA A 617 63.46 1.05 4.02
N CYS A 618 63.95 -0.18 4.28
CA CYS A 618 63.19 -1.43 4.07
C CYS A 618 62.77 -2.18 5.36
N SER A 619 61.88 -1.65 6.22
CA SER A 619 61.40 -2.36 7.43
C SER A 619 59.93 -2.04 7.78
N GLY A 620 58.98 -2.91 7.40
CA GLY A 620 57.53 -2.79 7.64
C GLY A 620 56.97 -3.41 8.94
N VAL A 621 55.68 -3.18 9.21
CA VAL A 621 54.87 -3.63 10.36
C VAL A 621 53.50 -4.09 9.84
N ASP A 622 53.13 -5.34 10.14
CA ASP A 622 51.81 -5.98 9.95
C ASP A 622 50.76 -5.29 10.85
N ASN A 623 49.84 -4.49 10.28
CA ASN A 623 48.92 -3.64 11.05
C ASN A 623 47.51 -4.21 11.20
N ASP A 624 47.01 -4.97 10.22
CA ASP A 624 45.70 -5.65 10.28
C ASP A 624 45.77 -7.03 10.97
N GLY A 625 46.95 -7.65 11.01
CA GLY A 625 47.15 -8.95 11.68
C GLY A 625 46.82 -10.16 10.81
N ASP A 626 46.65 -9.99 9.50
CA ASP A 626 46.33 -11.06 8.53
C ASP A 626 47.53 -11.99 8.24
N GLY A 627 48.75 -11.50 8.55
CA GLY A 627 50.02 -12.20 8.40
C GLY A 627 50.82 -11.83 7.14
N TYR A 628 50.38 -10.86 6.34
CA TYR A 628 51.07 -10.22 5.23
C TYR A 628 51.62 -8.83 5.65
N ILE A 629 52.52 -8.21 4.87
CA ILE A 629 53.18 -6.93 5.22
C ILE A 629 53.38 -6.01 4.01
N SER A 630 53.09 -4.73 4.19
CA SER A 630 53.15 -3.66 3.17
C SER A 630 54.53 -3.36 2.56
N ASN A 631 55.59 -3.76 3.26
CA ASN A 631 56.95 -3.30 2.98
C ASN A 631 57.88 -4.47 2.59
N ALA A 632 57.30 -5.51 2.00
CA ALA A 632 58.01 -6.60 1.32
C ALA A 632 58.12 -6.32 -0.19
N ASP A 633 59.04 -7.00 -0.86
CA ASP A 633 59.10 -7.05 -2.33
C ASP A 633 57.75 -7.54 -2.87
N PRO A 634 57.11 -6.92 -3.89
CA PRO A 634 55.87 -7.43 -4.48
C PRO A 634 55.92 -8.87 -4.99
N ALA A 635 57.13 -9.42 -5.20
CA ALA A 635 57.36 -10.83 -5.51
C ALA A 635 57.49 -11.73 -4.26
N ASP A 636 57.48 -11.17 -3.05
CA ASP A 636 57.48 -11.89 -1.78
C ASP A 636 56.07 -12.44 -1.50
N PRO A 637 55.90 -13.74 -1.17
CA PRO A 637 54.60 -14.34 -0.87
C PRO A 637 53.86 -13.77 0.35
N PHE A 638 54.51 -12.87 1.10
CA PHE A 638 53.91 -12.17 2.26
C PHE A 638 53.74 -10.67 1.99
N TYR A 639 53.80 -10.25 0.72
CA TYR A 639 53.51 -8.86 0.33
C TYR A 639 52.02 -8.60 0.36
N ASP A 640 51.66 -7.53 1.05
CA ASP A 640 50.33 -6.98 1.07
C ASP A 640 50.33 -5.60 0.40
N PRO A 641 49.59 -5.37 -0.69
CA PRO A 641 49.45 -4.04 -1.25
C PRO A 641 48.69 -3.06 -0.35
N ASP A 642 47.87 -3.52 0.60
CA ASP A 642 47.10 -2.69 1.55
C ASP A 642 47.01 -3.31 2.96
N ASP A 643 48.12 -3.22 3.71
CA ASP A 643 48.34 -3.70 5.11
C ASP A 643 47.54 -2.91 6.18
N ALA A 644 46.35 -2.47 5.81
CA ALA A 644 45.31 -1.94 6.67
C ALA A 644 43.97 -2.66 6.45
N ASP A 645 43.86 -3.49 5.42
CA ASP A 645 42.68 -4.22 4.98
C ASP A 645 42.97 -5.72 5.01
N SER A 646 42.35 -6.42 5.97
CA SER A 646 42.55 -7.86 6.18
C SER A 646 42.02 -8.75 5.05
N CYS A 647 41.28 -8.21 4.08
CA CYS A 647 40.79 -8.92 2.90
C CYS A 647 41.77 -8.84 1.72
N VAL A 648 42.80 -8.02 1.83
CA VAL A 648 43.84 -7.85 0.81
C VAL A 648 45.11 -8.55 1.32
N PRO A 649 45.78 -9.39 0.50
CA PRO A 649 45.51 -9.75 -0.89
C PRO A 649 44.60 -10.98 -1.09
N ASP A 650 44.05 -11.57 -0.02
CA ASP A 650 43.30 -12.85 -0.07
C ASP A 650 42.04 -12.77 0.82
N HIS A 651 40.87 -12.53 0.21
CA HIS A 651 39.58 -12.42 0.90
C HIS A 651 39.14 -13.72 1.59
N THR A 652 39.74 -14.87 1.27
CA THR A 652 39.39 -16.16 1.89
C THR A 652 40.04 -16.38 3.26
N VAL A 653 40.81 -15.40 3.76
CA VAL A 653 41.43 -15.49 5.08
C VAL A 653 40.36 -15.23 6.14
N GLY A 654 40.20 -16.11 7.13
CA GLY A 654 39.16 -15.94 8.15
C GLY A 654 39.33 -14.75 9.13
N ALA A 655 40.26 -13.84 8.87
CA ALA A 655 40.37 -12.54 9.52
C ALA A 655 39.83 -11.39 8.65
N CYS A 656 39.58 -11.64 7.36
CA CYS A 656 38.76 -10.81 6.49
C CYS A 656 37.33 -10.75 7.06
N ASP A 657 36.66 -9.67 6.69
CA ASP A 657 35.31 -9.23 7.01
C ASP A 657 34.84 -8.67 5.67
N PHE A 658 34.36 -9.57 4.80
CA PHE A 658 34.28 -9.33 3.35
C PHE A 658 33.11 -8.40 2.99
N ASP A 659 31.98 -8.57 3.67
CA ASP A 659 30.79 -7.73 3.62
C ASP A 659 30.92 -6.44 4.48
N ASN A 660 31.87 -6.40 5.42
CA ASN A 660 32.17 -5.27 6.32
C ASN A 660 31.13 -5.05 7.43
N ASP A 661 30.41 -6.10 7.86
CA ASP A 661 29.43 -6.03 8.95
C ASP A 661 30.10 -5.95 10.36
N GLY A 662 31.41 -6.19 10.42
CA GLY A 662 32.21 -6.18 11.64
C GLY A 662 32.44 -7.55 12.29
N ILE A 663 31.96 -8.62 11.65
CA ILE A 663 32.22 -10.03 11.93
C ILE A 663 33.26 -10.52 10.91
N ALA A 664 34.10 -11.46 11.30
CA ALA A 664 35.13 -11.95 10.39
C ALA A 664 34.67 -13.28 9.81
N ASN A 665 35.00 -13.58 8.55
CA ASN A 665 34.60 -14.77 7.79
C ASN A 665 34.86 -16.13 8.48
N SER A 666 35.70 -16.17 9.52
CA SER A 666 35.87 -17.39 10.34
C SER A 666 34.76 -17.66 11.35
N THR A 667 33.90 -16.67 11.56
CA THR A 667 32.83 -16.62 12.56
C THR A 667 31.52 -16.16 11.93
N ASP A 668 31.58 -15.51 10.78
CA ASP A 668 30.41 -15.30 9.96
C ASP A 668 29.86 -16.63 9.44
N ASP A 669 28.54 -16.67 9.27
CA ASP A 669 27.84 -17.77 8.63
C ASP A 669 27.28 -17.35 7.24
N ASP A 670 27.44 -16.08 6.85
CA ASP A 670 27.12 -15.46 5.56
C ASP A 670 28.26 -14.48 5.20
N ASP A 671 29.24 -14.95 4.45
CA ASP A 671 30.53 -14.25 4.25
C ASP A 671 30.45 -13.05 3.28
N ASP A 672 29.43 -12.94 2.43
CA ASP A 672 29.24 -11.83 1.49
C ASP A 672 27.95 -11.01 1.67
N GLY A 673 27.11 -11.42 2.63
CA GLY A 673 26.00 -10.63 3.12
C GLY A 673 24.86 -10.52 2.11
N ASP A 674 24.71 -11.51 1.23
CA ASP A 674 23.61 -11.57 0.27
C ASP A 674 22.34 -12.23 0.85
N GLY A 675 22.38 -12.64 2.12
CA GLY A 675 21.26 -13.24 2.85
C GLY A 675 21.18 -14.76 2.70
N VAL A 676 22.11 -15.38 1.97
CA VAL A 676 22.24 -16.85 1.87
C VAL A 676 23.43 -17.33 2.69
N ALA A 677 23.17 -18.24 3.63
CA ALA A 677 24.25 -18.80 4.44
C ALA A 677 25.27 -19.58 3.58
N ASP A 678 26.57 -19.44 3.89
CA ASP A 678 27.74 -20.05 3.22
C ASP A 678 27.60 -21.52 2.77
N ASN A 679 26.80 -22.29 3.51
CA ASN A 679 26.64 -23.72 3.28
C ASN A 679 25.59 -24.08 2.23
N ASP A 680 24.68 -23.15 1.96
CA ASP A 680 23.60 -23.28 0.99
C ASP A 680 23.88 -22.40 -0.25
N ASP A 681 24.72 -21.38 -0.11
CA ASP A 681 25.24 -20.52 -1.17
C ASP A 681 26.16 -21.25 -2.19
N VAL A 682 25.99 -20.91 -3.48
CA VAL A 682 26.81 -21.39 -4.59
C VAL A 682 28.23 -20.76 -4.66
N ASP A 683 28.41 -19.51 -4.25
CA ASP A 683 29.71 -18.81 -4.11
C ASP A 683 29.73 -17.81 -2.93
N PRO A 684 30.09 -18.26 -1.70
CA PRO A 684 30.12 -17.49 -0.42
C PRO A 684 31.00 -16.24 -0.31
N PHE A 685 31.46 -15.70 -1.43
CA PHE A 685 32.32 -14.52 -1.49
C PHE A 685 31.98 -13.68 -2.73
N ASN A 686 30.77 -13.81 -3.25
CA ASN A 686 30.25 -13.11 -4.41
C ASN A 686 28.73 -12.84 -4.21
N PRO A 687 28.35 -11.63 -3.78
CA PRO A 687 26.94 -11.32 -3.49
C PRO A 687 26.05 -11.31 -4.76
N ASP A 688 26.64 -11.27 -5.95
CA ASP A 688 25.93 -11.48 -7.23
C ASP A 688 25.79 -12.98 -7.57
N SER A 689 25.79 -13.84 -6.54
CA SER A 689 25.61 -15.29 -6.60
C SER A 689 24.17 -15.62 -7.00
N ASP A 690 23.91 -16.79 -7.57
CA ASP A 690 22.58 -17.26 -7.99
C ASP A 690 22.46 -18.72 -7.55
N SER A 691 21.94 -18.90 -6.33
CA SER A 691 22.03 -20.14 -5.57
C SER A 691 21.05 -21.20 -6.06
N ASP A 692 19.88 -20.82 -6.56
CA ASP A 692 18.86 -21.73 -7.03
C ASP A 692 18.85 -21.92 -8.57
N GLY A 693 19.46 -21.00 -9.31
CA GLY A 693 19.71 -21.06 -10.74
C GLY A 693 18.56 -20.57 -11.62
N ASP A 694 17.71 -19.67 -11.13
CA ASP A 694 16.54 -19.17 -11.83
C ASP A 694 16.86 -17.97 -12.77
N GLY A 695 17.89 -17.18 -12.45
CA GLY A 695 18.35 -16.02 -13.22
C GLY A 695 18.47 -14.73 -12.42
N ILE A 696 17.90 -14.66 -11.23
CA ILE A 696 18.05 -13.57 -10.26
C ILE A 696 19.26 -13.88 -9.37
N SER A 697 19.90 -12.86 -8.80
CA SER A 697 20.99 -13.08 -7.84
C SER A 697 20.48 -13.05 -6.41
N ASP A 698 21.09 -13.84 -5.54
CA ASP A 698 20.77 -13.97 -4.11
C ASP A 698 20.59 -12.59 -3.42
N ASN A 699 21.50 -11.64 -3.66
CA ASN A 699 21.40 -10.28 -3.11
C ASN A 699 20.23 -9.45 -3.68
N VAL A 700 19.74 -9.74 -4.89
CA VAL A 700 18.56 -9.07 -5.47
C VAL A 700 17.28 -9.67 -4.90
N GLU A 701 17.26 -10.99 -4.71
CA GLU A 701 16.13 -11.70 -4.13
C GLU A 701 15.89 -11.29 -2.67
N THR A 702 16.94 -10.96 -1.93
CA THR A 702 16.88 -10.45 -0.53
C THR A 702 16.77 -8.92 -0.44
N GLY A 703 16.29 -8.25 -1.49
CA GLY A 703 16.11 -6.79 -1.50
C GLY A 703 17.42 -5.97 -1.35
N GLY A 704 18.58 -6.62 -1.36
CA GLY A 704 19.90 -6.02 -1.17
C GLY A 704 20.24 -5.66 0.28
N ASP A 705 19.47 -6.14 1.25
CA ASP A 705 19.67 -5.83 2.67
C ASP A 705 20.37 -6.96 3.46
N GLY A 706 20.59 -8.11 2.83
CA GLY A 706 21.22 -9.29 3.41
C GLY A 706 20.29 -10.14 4.28
N SER A 707 18.97 -10.01 4.12
CA SER A 707 17.96 -10.86 4.74
C SER A 707 16.87 -11.25 3.76
N TYR A 708 16.45 -12.51 3.82
CA TYR A 708 15.24 -12.97 3.15
C TYR A 708 14.01 -12.74 4.03
N ASP A 709 13.13 -11.84 3.61
CA ASP A 709 11.85 -11.51 4.22
C ASP A 709 10.69 -12.17 3.47
N ALA A 710 10.24 -13.31 4.02
CA ALA A 710 9.21 -14.13 3.40
C ALA A 710 7.89 -13.38 3.14
N GLY A 711 7.46 -13.35 1.88
CA GLY A 711 6.23 -12.67 1.42
C GLY A 711 6.45 -11.22 0.99
N ILE A 712 7.69 -10.74 1.01
CA ILE A 712 8.14 -9.48 0.41
C ILE A 712 9.17 -9.81 -0.67
N ASP A 713 10.13 -10.68 -0.32
CA ASP A 713 11.25 -11.10 -1.15
C ASP A 713 10.96 -12.40 -1.91
N SER A 714 11.58 -12.56 -3.09
CA SER A 714 11.73 -13.87 -3.72
C SER A 714 12.76 -14.70 -2.95
N ASN A 715 12.61 -16.01 -2.95
CA ASN A 715 13.41 -16.90 -2.12
C ASN A 715 14.66 -17.39 -2.86
N PRO A 716 15.88 -17.00 -2.43
CA PRO A 716 17.13 -17.32 -3.14
C PRO A 716 17.53 -18.80 -3.16
N LEU A 717 16.69 -19.66 -2.59
CA LEU A 717 16.87 -21.11 -2.57
C LEU A 717 15.72 -21.87 -3.26
N ASP A 718 14.75 -21.19 -3.86
CA ASP A 718 13.58 -21.79 -4.51
C ASP A 718 13.16 -21.06 -5.79
N VAL A 719 13.42 -21.71 -6.94
CA VAL A 719 13.26 -21.19 -8.32
C VAL A 719 11.83 -20.84 -8.78
N ASP A 720 10.87 -20.81 -7.85
CA ASP A 720 9.40 -20.70 -7.99
C ASP A 720 8.85 -20.46 -6.56
N THR A 721 8.98 -19.23 -6.07
CA THR A 721 8.80 -18.87 -4.65
C THR A 721 7.37 -19.08 -4.16
N ASP A 722 6.38 -18.68 -4.95
CA ASP A 722 4.96 -18.82 -4.64
C ASP A 722 4.39 -20.21 -4.99
N GLY A 723 5.11 -20.98 -5.81
CA GLY A 723 4.80 -22.35 -6.18
C GLY A 723 3.68 -22.49 -7.23
N ASP A 724 3.41 -21.43 -7.99
CA ASP A 724 2.42 -21.38 -9.06
C ASP A 724 2.93 -22.10 -10.33
N GLY A 725 4.25 -22.17 -10.53
CA GLY A 725 4.90 -22.86 -11.63
C GLY A 725 5.43 -21.98 -12.76
N LEU A 726 5.23 -20.66 -12.70
CA LEU A 726 6.18 -19.68 -13.22
C LEU A 726 7.47 -19.72 -12.37
N GLN A 727 8.50 -19.02 -12.81
CA GLN A 727 9.79 -19.03 -12.10
C GLN A 727 10.14 -17.58 -11.83
N ASP A 728 10.72 -17.29 -10.67
CA ASP A 728 10.94 -15.91 -10.25
C ASP A 728 11.67 -15.09 -11.33
N GLY A 729 12.76 -15.60 -11.92
CA GLY A 729 13.46 -14.94 -13.05
C GLY A 729 12.73 -14.90 -14.41
N ILE A 730 11.54 -15.48 -14.54
CA ILE A 730 10.61 -15.26 -15.65
C ILE A 730 9.63 -14.14 -15.32
N GLU A 731 9.21 -14.10 -14.07
CA GLU A 731 8.26 -13.14 -13.50
C GLU A 731 8.92 -11.77 -13.38
N ASP A 732 10.09 -11.70 -12.74
CA ASP A 732 11.05 -10.60 -12.85
C ASP A 732 11.92 -10.77 -14.10
N SER A 733 11.34 -10.45 -15.26
CA SER A 733 12.00 -10.60 -16.56
C SER A 733 13.27 -9.77 -16.74
N ASN A 734 13.48 -8.74 -15.92
CA ASN A 734 14.63 -7.86 -16.00
C ASN A 734 15.69 -8.09 -14.89
N HIS A 735 15.36 -8.95 -13.92
CA HIS A 735 16.16 -9.43 -12.79
C HIS A 735 16.63 -8.29 -11.87
N ASN A 736 15.76 -7.33 -11.57
CA ASN A 736 16.05 -6.21 -10.66
C ASN A 736 15.44 -6.35 -9.26
N GLY A 737 14.66 -7.41 -9.01
CA GLY A 737 14.00 -7.68 -7.72
C GLY A 737 12.77 -6.82 -7.48
N LEU A 738 12.25 -6.12 -8.50
CA LEU A 738 11.08 -5.27 -8.40
C LEU A 738 10.01 -5.76 -9.39
N VAL A 739 8.74 -5.66 -9.00
CA VAL A 739 7.62 -5.93 -9.91
C VAL A 739 7.39 -4.70 -10.80
N ASP A 740 7.91 -4.74 -12.04
CA ASP A 740 7.75 -3.65 -13.01
C ASP A 740 6.47 -3.77 -13.88
N GLU A 741 6.12 -2.72 -14.63
CA GLU A 741 4.94 -2.73 -15.53
C GLU A 741 5.04 -3.85 -16.58
N GLY A 742 4.15 -4.85 -16.48
CA GLY A 742 4.08 -6.01 -17.37
C GLY A 742 4.89 -7.22 -16.91
N GLU A 743 5.44 -7.18 -15.70
CA GLU A 743 6.00 -8.33 -14.98
C GLU A 743 4.97 -8.89 -14.00
N THR A 744 5.13 -10.16 -13.63
CA THR A 744 4.33 -10.80 -12.56
C THR A 744 5.15 -10.82 -11.27
N ASP A 745 4.47 -10.99 -10.14
CA ASP A 745 5.05 -10.95 -8.80
C ASP A 745 5.49 -12.37 -8.35
N PRO A 746 6.80 -12.64 -8.19
CA PRO A 746 7.31 -13.94 -7.75
C PRO A 746 6.78 -14.45 -6.41
N VAL A 747 6.22 -13.57 -5.56
CA VAL A 747 5.66 -13.95 -4.25
C VAL A 747 4.14 -14.10 -4.26
N SER A 748 3.47 -13.82 -5.38
CA SER A 748 2.01 -13.87 -5.51
C SER A 748 1.54 -14.78 -6.65
N THR A 749 0.74 -15.80 -6.28
CA THR A 749 0.14 -16.74 -7.27
C THR A 749 -0.94 -16.12 -8.17
N ASP A 750 -1.26 -14.85 -7.96
CA ASP A 750 -2.30 -14.04 -8.59
C ASP A 750 -1.80 -12.59 -8.56
N SER A 751 -1.02 -12.20 -9.57
CA SER A 751 -0.26 -10.94 -9.57
C SER A 751 -1.13 -9.69 -9.66
N ASP A 752 -2.34 -9.80 -10.22
CA ASP A 752 -3.25 -8.67 -10.45
C ASP A 752 -4.51 -8.68 -9.55
N ASP A 753 -4.58 -9.63 -8.61
CA ASP A 753 -5.66 -9.82 -7.63
C ASP A 753 -7.06 -10.01 -8.25
N ASP A 754 -7.14 -10.46 -9.50
CA ASP A 754 -8.42 -10.69 -10.18
C ASP A 754 -9.05 -12.06 -9.87
N SER A 755 -8.34 -12.95 -9.15
CA SER A 755 -8.71 -14.34 -8.84
C SER A 755 -8.53 -15.37 -9.96
N LEU A 756 -7.94 -14.99 -11.09
CA LEU A 756 -7.24 -15.90 -11.99
C LEU A 756 -5.81 -16.10 -11.46
N LEU A 757 -5.21 -17.26 -11.71
CA LEU A 757 -3.84 -17.51 -11.27
C LEU A 757 -2.92 -17.30 -12.47
N ASP A 758 -1.72 -16.81 -12.23
CA ASP A 758 -0.77 -16.47 -13.29
C ASP A 758 -0.50 -17.67 -14.21
N ASN A 759 -0.35 -18.88 -13.66
CA ASN A 759 -0.21 -20.12 -14.44
C ASN A 759 -1.43 -20.54 -15.27
N GLU A 760 -2.64 -20.04 -14.95
CA GLU A 760 -3.85 -20.27 -15.74
C GLU A 760 -3.93 -19.30 -16.92
N GLU A 761 -3.37 -18.11 -16.74
CA GLU A 761 -3.35 -17.01 -17.71
C GLU A 761 -2.18 -17.15 -18.68
N ASP A 762 -0.94 -17.24 -18.18
CA ASP A 762 0.21 -17.73 -18.93
C ASP A 762 0.25 -19.27 -18.90
N ALA A 763 -0.71 -19.88 -19.60
CA ALA A 763 -0.84 -21.33 -19.71
C ALA A 763 0.40 -22.03 -20.28
N ASN A 764 1.35 -21.29 -20.84
CA ASN A 764 2.57 -21.82 -21.45
C ASN A 764 3.85 -21.58 -20.62
N LEU A 765 3.74 -20.78 -19.55
CA LEU A 765 4.74 -20.53 -18.51
C LEU A 765 6.03 -19.97 -19.10
N ASN A 766 5.92 -18.88 -19.85
CA ASN A 766 7.02 -18.21 -20.52
C ASN A 766 7.17 -16.72 -20.18
N GLY A 767 6.33 -16.17 -19.29
CA GLY A 767 6.33 -14.77 -18.86
C GLY A 767 5.90 -13.80 -19.95
N VAL A 768 5.16 -14.26 -20.98
CA VAL A 768 4.77 -13.43 -22.11
C VAL A 768 3.34 -13.73 -22.52
N VAL A 769 2.50 -12.69 -22.49
CA VAL A 769 1.11 -12.74 -22.97
C VAL A 769 1.04 -13.16 -24.46
N ASP A 770 0.75 -14.44 -24.73
CA ASP A 770 0.60 -14.98 -26.08
C ASP A 770 -0.84 -14.88 -26.60
N ALA A 771 -0.99 -15.08 -27.92
CA ALA A 771 -2.31 -15.06 -28.55
C ALA A 771 -3.22 -16.20 -28.06
N GLY A 772 -4.20 -15.85 -27.22
CA GLY A 772 -5.15 -16.77 -26.60
C GLY A 772 -4.88 -17.06 -25.13
N GLU A 773 -4.09 -16.20 -24.49
CA GLU A 773 -3.87 -16.07 -23.04
C GLU A 773 -4.48 -14.72 -22.60
N SER A 774 -4.79 -14.58 -21.31
CA SER A 774 -5.05 -13.29 -20.65
C SER A 774 -3.76 -12.75 -20.03
N ASP A 775 -3.75 -11.49 -19.64
CA ASP A 775 -2.58 -10.83 -19.07
C ASP A 775 -2.58 -10.97 -17.53
N PRO A 776 -1.67 -11.76 -16.93
CA PRO A 776 -1.65 -12.00 -15.48
C PRO A 776 -1.29 -10.78 -14.64
N ALA A 777 -0.79 -9.70 -15.27
CA ALA A 777 -0.46 -8.44 -14.59
C ALA A 777 -1.56 -7.38 -14.77
N ASN A 778 -2.70 -7.72 -15.37
CA ASN A 778 -3.77 -6.76 -15.65
C ASN A 778 -5.17 -7.34 -15.42
N PRO A 779 -5.87 -6.86 -14.36
CA PRO A 779 -7.11 -7.49 -13.93
C PRO A 779 -8.29 -7.15 -14.86
N ASP A 780 -8.11 -6.26 -15.84
CA ASP A 780 -9.09 -5.84 -16.86
C ASP A 780 -8.42 -5.66 -18.24
N ASP A 781 -8.22 -6.79 -18.94
CA ASP A 781 -7.48 -6.93 -20.20
C ASP A 781 -7.91 -5.98 -21.33
N ASP A 782 -9.16 -5.54 -21.35
CA ASP A 782 -9.69 -4.62 -22.36
C ASP A 782 -10.11 -3.24 -21.83
N SER A 783 -9.97 -3.05 -20.52
CA SER A 783 -10.24 -1.81 -19.80
C SER A 783 -11.69 -1.31 -19.94
N ASP A 784 -12.66 -2.21 -20.05
CA ASP A 784 -14.10 -1.85 -20.08
C ASP A 784 -14.71 -1.61 -18.67
N GLY A 785 -13.94 -1.97 -17.64
CA GLY A 785 -14.24 -1.85 -16.22
C GLY A 785 -14.97 -3.07 -15.65
N ILE A 786 -14.76 -4.25 -16.22
CA ILE A 786 -15.21 -5.56 -15.72
C ILE A 786 -13.97 -6.44 -15.67
N LEU A 787 -13.72 -7.08 -14.53
CA LEU A 787 -12.53 -7.91 -14.36
C LEU A 787 -12.56 -9.12 -15.29
N THR A 788 -11.38 -9.56 -15.76
CA THR A 788 -11.20 -10.68 -16.68
C THR A 788 -11.90 -11.95 -16.16
N ILE A 789 -11.73 -12.28 -14.86
CA ILE A 789 -12.44 -13.39 -14.20
C ILE A 789 -13.97 -13.36 -14.37
N ASP A 790 -14.54 -12.16 -14.43
CA ASP A 790 -15.97 -11.92 -14.41
C ASP A 790 -16.61 -12.09 -15.81
N GLU A 791 -15.77 -12.35 -16.82
CA GLU A 791 -16.13 -12.50 -18.22
C GLU A 791 -16.29 -13.94 -18.69
N ASP A 792 -16.15 -14.93 -17.79
CA ASP A 792 -16.64 -16.32 -17.96
C ASP A 792 -18.18 -16.34 -17.97
N THR A 793 -18.74 -15.84 -19.06
CA THR A 793 -20.17 -15.64 -19.26
C THR A 793 -20.95 -16.95 -19.28
N ASP A 794 -20.35 -18.07 -19.69
CA ASP A 794 -21.03 -19.36 -19.69
C ASP A 794 -20.81 -20.21 -18.41
N GLY A 795 -19.87 -19.79 -17.55
CA GLY A 795 -19.60 -20.34 -16.23
C GLY A 795 -18.89 -21.70 -16.32
N ASN A 796 -18.06 -21.89 -17.33
CA ASN A 796 -17.33 -23.15 -17.55
C ASN A 796 -15.91 -23.13 -17.00
N GLY A 797 -15.47 -22.00 -16.44
CA GLY A 797 -14.13 -21.74 -15.92
C GLY A 797 -13.11 -21.43 -17.02
N SER A 798 -13.52 -20.83 -18.14
CA SER A 798 -12.59 -20.43 -19.20
C SER A 798 -13.10 -19.17 -19.90
N VAL A 799 -12.46 -18.05 -19.59
CA VAL A 799 -12.71 -16.71 -20.16
C VAL A 799 -12.33 -16.65 -21.65
N LEU A 800 -11.27 -17.38 -22.03
CA LEU A 800 -10.64 -17.36 -23.36
C LEU A 800 -11.53 -17.75 -24.55
N ASN A 801 -12.72 -18.32 -24.31
CA ASN A 801 -13.58 -18.84 -25.36
C ASN A 801 -14.99 -18.23 -25.40
N ASP A 802 -15.31 -17.37 -24.45
CA ASP A 802 -16.60 -16.69 -24.39
C ASP A 802 -16.60 -15.51 -25.36
N ASP A 803 -17.64 -15.41 -26.17
CA ASP A 803 -17.84 -14.40 -27.22
C ASP A 803 -19.35 -14.08 -27.22
N THR A 804 -19.75 -13.28 -26.24
CA THR A 804 -21.13 -12.96 -25.91
C THR A 804 -21.84 -12.30 -27.08
N ASP A 805 -21.14 -11.49 -27.85
CA ASP A 805 -21.69 -10.68 -28.92
C ASP A 805 -21.67 -11.41 -30.29
N GLY A 806 -20.76 -12.37 -30.46
CA GLY A 806 -20.59 -13.25 -31.61
C GLY A 806 -19.80 -12.63 -32.77
N ASP A 807 -18.99 -11.61 -32.52
CA ASP A 807 -18.19 -10.92 -33.52
C ASP A 807 -16.81 -11.57 -33.76
N GLY A 808 -16.40 -12.44 -32.83
CA GLY A 808 -15.21 -13.28 -32.90
C GLY A 808 -14.00 -12.76 -32.12
N VAL A 809 -14.15 -11.70 -31.33
CA VAL A 809 -13.24 -11.34 -30.23
C VAL A 809 -13.76 -12.01 -28.95
N PRO A 810 -12.92 -12.67 -28.14
CA PRO A 810 -13.33 -13.14 -26.81
C PRO A 810 -13.74 -11.99 -25.91
N ASP A 811 -14.65 -12.22 -24.96
CA ASP A 811 -15.21 -11.19 -24.08
C ASP A 811 -14.09 -10.45 -23.33
N TYR A 812 -13.11 -11.18 -22.76
CA TYR A 812 -11.94 -10.62 -22.06
C TYR A 812 -11.01 -9.68 -22.88
N MET A 813 -11.23 -9.61 -24.18
CA MET A 813 -10.42 -8.78 -25.10
C MET A 813 -11.31 -7.86 -25.94
N ASP A 814 -12.61 -7.83 -25.65
CA ASP A 814 -13.61 -7.07 -26.37
C ASP A 814 -14.16 -5.99 -25.44
N PRO A 815 -13.81 -4.71 -25.60
CA PRO A 815 -14.31 -3.67 -24.68
C PRO A 815 -15.79 -3.29 -24.87
N ASP A 816 -16.59 -4.11 -25.59
CA ASP A 816 -18.02 -3.86 -25.83
C ASP A 816 -19.06 -5.05 -25.75
N PRO A 817 -18.87 -6.13 -24.97
CA PRO A 817 -19.75 -7.32 -24.94
C PRO A 817 -21.06 -7.05 -24.19
N PHE A 818 -21.11 -6.01 -23.37
CA PHE A 818 -22.23 -5.71 -22.47
C PHE A 818 -23.18 -4.60 -22.96
N VAL A 819 -24.35 -4.47 -22.29
CA VAL A 819 -25.26 -3.32 -22.47
C VAL A 819 -25.62 -2.68 -21.16
N PHE A 820 -25.68 -1.33 -21.17
CA PHE A 820 -25.88 -0.52 -19.99
C PHE A 820 -27.28 0.12 -19.96
N VAL A 821 -27.86 0.20 -18.75
CA VAL A 821 -29.15 0.85 -18.51
C VAL A 821 -29.12 1.65 -17.21
N SER A 822 -29.52 2.92 -17.30
CA SER A 822 -29.75 3.75 -16.12
C SER A 822 -31.22 3.65 -15.72
N LEU A 823 -31.48 3.04 -14.57
CA LEU A 823 -32.82 2.73 -14.09
C LEU A 823 -33.20 3.62 -12.92
N ARG A 824 -34.47 4.05 -12.86
CA ARG A 824 -35.02 4.72 -11.67
C ARG A 824 -36.35 4.14 -11.24
N ALA A 825 -36.49 3.82 -9.96
CA ALA A 825 -37.76 3.41 -9.36
C ALA A 825 -37.87 3.84 -7.89
N PHE A 826 -39.11 3.97 -7.40
CA PHE A 826 -39.38 4.19 -5.98
C PHE A 826 -40.22 3.06 -5.41
N LEU A 827 -39.86 2.59 -4.22
CA LEU A 827 -40.65 1.65 -3.44
C LEU A 827 -41.62 2.40 -2.52
N GLN A 828 -42.91 2.05 -2.53
CA GLN A 828 -43.89 2.74 -1.70
C GLN A 828 -43.53 2.72 -0.22
N GLY A 829 -43.01 1.59 0.27
CA GLY A 829 -42.70 1.37 1.68
C GLY A 829 -41.80 2.46 2.25
N PRO A 830 -40.55 2.58 1.77
CA PRO A 830 -39.60 3.55 2.27
C PRO A 830 -39.79 4.98 1.72
N PHE A 831 -40.66 5.20 0.74
CA PHE A 831 -40.80 6.50 0.09
C PHE A 831 -41.43 7.58 0.98
N VAL A 832 -40.70 8.68 1.18
CA VAL A 832 -41.11 9.85 1.96
C VAL A 832 -41.48 11.01 1.03
N SER A 833 -42.77 11.16 0.76
CA SER A 833 -43.28 12.15 -0.22
C SER A 833 -42.96 13.63 0.07
N SER A 834 -42.62 13.99 1.32
CA SER A 834 -42.20 15.35 1.67
C SER A 834 -40.75 15.65 1.30
N GLU A 835 -39.93 14.61 1.21
CA GLU A 835 -38.50 14.68 0.88
C GLU A 835 -38.27 14.37 -0.60
N GLY A 836 -39.18 13.61 -1.22
CA GLY A 836 -39.02 13.16 -2.60
C GLY A 836 -37.98 12.03 -2.73
N MET A 837 -37.63 11.39 -1.63
CA MET A 837 -36.64 10.33 -1.51
C MET A 837 -37.17 9.21 -0.61
N MET A 838 -36.55 8.04 -0.67
CA MET A 838 -36.74 6.92 0.25
C MET A 838 -35.89 7.10 1.51
N HIS A 839 -36.26 6.42 2.59
CA HIS A 839 -35.39 6.27 3.77
C HIS A 839 -34.58 4.98 3.65
N ASP A 840 -33.40 4.97 4.26
CA ASP A 840 -32.39 3.89 4.24
C ASP A 840 -32.30 3.18 5.60
N SER A 841 -33.42 2.99 6.30
CA SER A 841 -33.42 2.46 7.67
C SER A 841 -32.75 1.09 7.79
N LEU A 842 -32.87 0.23 6.78
CA LEU A 842 -32.22 -1.09 6.77
C LEU A 842 -30.70 -0.97 6.75
N ARG A 843 -30.14 -0.12 5.87
CA ARG A 843 -28.70 0.17 5.80
C ARG A 843 -28.21 0.80 7.10
N ALA A 844 -28.91 1.82 7.60
CA ALA A 844 -28.54 2.51 8.83
C ALA A 844 -28.60 1.64 10.10
N MET A 845 -29.25 0.47 10.04
CA MET A 845 -29.30 -0.52 11.13
C MET A 845 -28.41 -1.74 10.87
N GLY A 846 -27.61 -1.76 9.79
CA GLY A 846 -26.75 -2.89 9.44
C GLY A 846 -27.52 -4.15 9.04
N TYR A 847 -28.75 -4.00 8.52
CA TYR A 847 -29.59 -5.15 8.15
C TYR A 847 -29.53 -5.50 6.66
N LEU A 848 -28.82 -4.76 5.81
CA LEU A 848 -28.70 -5.17 4.40
C LEU A 848 -27.71 -6.34 4.28
N PRO A 849 -28.07 -7.43 3.58
CA PRO A 849 -27.13 -8.52 3.34
C PRO A 849 -26.10 -8.11 2.28
N PHE A 850 -24.84 -8.55 2.44
CA PHE A 850 -23.77 -8.37 1.46
C PHE A 850 -23.97 -9.21 0.20
N THR A 851 -24.59 -10.39 0.34
CA THR A 851 -25.01 -11.20 -0.81
C THR A 851 -26.46 -10.91 -1.18
N GLU A 852 -26.75 -10.85 -2.47
CA GLU A 852 -28.09 -10.67 -2.98
C GLU A 852 -29.06 -11.75 -2.45
N PRO A 853 -30.29 -11.38 -2.02
CA PRO A 853 -31.16 -12.32 -1.32
C PRO A 853 -31.95 -13.25 -2.26
N TYR A 854 -32.07 -12.95 -3.56
CA TYR A 854 -33.09 -13.53 -4.44
C TYR A 854 -32.81 -14.97 -4.86
N LYS A 855 -31.56 -15.42 -4.97
CA LYS A 855 -31.19 -16.82 -5.27
C LYS A 855 -31.73 -17.80 -4.24
N ASN A 856 -31.68 -17.41 -2.97
CA ASN A 856 -32.08 -18.23 -1.83
C ASN A 856 -33.46 -17.87 -1.26
N LEU A 857 -34.09 -16.80 -1.74
CA LEU A 857 -35.39 -16.35 -1.24
C LEU A 857 -36.51 -17.36 -1.54
N GLU A 858 -37.00 -18.00 -0.49
CA GLU A 858 -38.11 -18.95 -0.52
C GLU A 858 -39.16 -18.55 0.54
N PRO A 859 -39.99 -17.52 0.29
CA PRO A 859 -40.93 -17.01 1.28
C PRO A 859 -41.93 -18.09 1.72
N VAL A 860 -42.36 -18.93 0.78
CA VAL A 860 -43.21 -20.08 1.05
C VAL A 860 -42.45 -21.35 0.68
N PRO A 861 -42.35 -22.36 1.57
CA PRO A 861 -41.68 -23.60 1.27
C PRO A 861 -42.15 -24.24 -0.04
N GLY A 862 -41.22 -24.48 -0.96
CA GLY A 862 -41.40 -24.96 -2.32
C GLY A 862 -41.70 -23.88 -3.36
N GLN A 863 -41.64 -22.58 -3.04
CA GLN A 863 -41.91 -21.47 -3.96
C GLN A 863 -40.72 -20.53 -4.08
N LYS A 864 -40.12 -20.51 -5.28
CA LYS A 864 -39.07 -19.57 -5.68
C LYS A 864 -39.62 -18.52 -6.65
N PRO A 865 -40.05 -17.34 -6.17
CA PRO A 865 -40.67 -16.31 -7.00
C PRO A 865 -39.67 -15.57 -7.90
N PHE A 866 -38.39 -15.65 -7.57
CA PHE A 866 -37.26 -15.14 -8.33
C PHE A 866 -36.45 -16.31 -8.85
N VAL A 867 -36.07 -16.24 -10.13
CA VAL A 867 -35.33 -17.30 -10.82
C VAL A 867 -34.33 -16.59 -11.70
N HIS A 868 -33.05 -16.73 -11.37
CA HIS A 868 -32.00 -16.13 -12.17
C HIS A 868 -31.83 -16.86 -13.51
N MET A 869 -31.47 -16.11 -14.54
CA MET A 869 -31.19 -16.54 -15.90
C MET A 869 -29.91 -15.81 -16.35
N GLY A 870 -28.78 -16.51 -16.47
CA GLY A 870 -27.50 -15.90 -16.84
C GLY A 870 -26.93 -14.96 -15.76
N GLY A 871 -26.98 -15.38 -14.49
CA GLY A 871 -26.46 -14.64 -13.33
C GLY A 871 -26.98 -15.20 -12.00
N GLY A 872 -26.65 -14.54 -10.88
CA GLY A 872 -27.21 -14.79 -9.54
C GLY A 872 -26.21 -15.19 -8.45
N GLY A 873 -26.26 -14.48 -7.32
CA GLY A 873 -25.37 -14.65 -6.18
C GLY A 873 -24.39 -13.50 -6.00
N GLU A 874 -24.67 -12.37 -6.65
CA GLU A 874 -23.91 -11.12 -6.59
C GLU A 874 -23.65 -10.71 -5.13
N THR A 875 -22.42 -10.29 -4.84
CA THR A 875 -21.94 -9.80 -3.55
C THR A 875 -21.50 -8.34 -3.66
N VAL A 876 -21.46 -7.62 -2.54
CA VAL A 876 -20.92 -6.26 -2.46
C VAL A 876 -20.03 -6.12 -1.23
N PRO A 877 -18.93 -5.35 -1.31
CA PRO A 877 -18.09 -5.06 -0.16
C PRO A 877 -18.81 -4.12 0.82
N GLN A 878 -18.31 -4.07 2.05
CA GLN A 878 -18.93 -3.28 3.12
C GLN A 878 -18.92 -1.77 2.83
N SER A 879 -17.89 -1.27 2.14
CA SER A 879 -17.73 0.11 1.70
C SER A 879 -18.98 0.65 0.97
N VAL A 880 -19.63 -0.16 0.14
CA VAL A 880 -20.85 0.21 -0.62
C VAL A 880 -22.00 0.60 0.32
N PHE A 881 -22.13 -0.04 1.49
CA PHE A 881 -23.18 0.27 2.47
C PHE A 881 -22.82 1.39 3.45
N GLN A 882 -21.57 1.87 3.45
CA GLN A 882 -21.16 3.04 4.23
C GLN A 882 -21.66 4.36 3.61
N THR A 883 -21.95 4.36 2.29
CA THR A 883 -22.49 5.53 1.57
C THR A 883 -23.76 6.10 2.23
N THR A 884 -23.77 7.42 2.46
CA THR A 884 -24.89 8.16 3.04
C THR A 884 -25.49 9.21 2.08
N GLY A 885 -26.55 9.92 2.50
CA GLY A 885 -27.17 10.96 1.67
C GLY A 885 -28.09 10.41 0.56
N PRO A 886 -28.26 11.11 -0.57
CA PRO A 886 -29.16 10.68 -1.66
C PRO A 886 -28.80 9.33 -2.28
N ASN A 887 -27.52 8.98 -2.29
CA ASN A 887 -26.98 7.77 -2.90
C ASN A 887 -26.94 6.59 -1.93
N ALA A 888 -27.37 6.77 -0.67
CA ALA A 888 -27.39 5.68 0.30
C ALA A 888 -28.25 4.52 -0.19
N ILE A 889 -27.76 3.30 -0.01
CA ILE A 889 -28.48 2.09 -0.43
C ILE A 889 -29.71 1.89 0.47
N VAL A 890 -30.85 1.66 -0.19
CA VAL A 890 -32.13 1.33 0.45
C VAL A 890 -32.32 -0.17 0.51
N ASP A 891 -32.04 -0.87 -0.59
CA ASP A 891 -32.22 -2.32 -0.71
C ASP A 891 -31.69 -2.90 -2.04
N TRP A 892 -31.70 -4.23 -2.13
CA TRP A 892 -31.51 -5.00 -3.35
C TRP A 892 -32.77 -5.02 -4.23
N VAL A 893 -32.62 -4.97 -5.55
CA VAL A 893 -33.70 -5.13 -6.54
C VAL A 893 -33.36 -6.25 -7.54
N PHE A 894 -34.40 -6.92 -8.05
CA PHE A 894 -34.26 -8.01 -9.03
C PHE A 894 -34.68 -7.52 -10.42
N LEU A 895 -33.74 -7.45 -11.33
CA LEU A 895 -33.95 -6.91 -12.67
C LEU A 895 -34.12 -8.03 -13.70
N GLU A 896 -34.95 -7.78 -14.71
CA GLU A 896 -35.19 -8.74 -15.79
C GLU A 896 -35.17 -8.05 -17.16
N LEU A 897 -34.31 -8.54 -18.07
CA LEU A 897 -34.43 -8.27 -19.50
C LEU A 897 -35.31 -9.33 -20.15
N ARG A 898 -36.39 -8.87 -20.77
CA ARG A 898 -37.38 -9.75 -21.42
C ARG A 898 -37.45 -9.54 -22.92
N SER A 899 -37.79 -10.60 -23.64
CA SER A 899 -37.80 -10.60 -25.11
C SER A 899 -38.75 -9.55 -25.70
N LYS A 900 -38.26 -8.73 -26.65
CA LYS A 900 -39.09 -7.82 -27.45
C LYS A 900 -40.25 -8.49 -28.18
N ASN A 901 -40.11 -9.78 -28.51
CA ASN A 901 -41.10 -10.54 -29.26
C ASN A 901 -42.14 -11.22 -28.38
N ASP A 902 -41.77 -11.59 -27.15
CA ASP A 902 -42.63 -12.23 -26.15
C ASP A 902 -42.25 -11.75 -24.75
N PRO A 903 -42.99 -10.79 -24.15
CA PRO A 903 -42.64 -10.21 -22.86
C PRO A 903 -42.89 -11.18 -21.68
N SER A 904 -43.37 -12.40 -21.92
CA SER A 904 -43.42 -13.46 -20.89
C SER A 904 -42.11 -14.25 -20.77
N PHE A 905 -41.22 -14.12 -21.76
CA PHE A 905 -39.94 -14.81 -21.78
C PHE A 905 -38.84 -13.89 -21.23
N ARG A 906 -38.28 -14.27 -20.07
CA ARG A 906 -37.07 -13.66 -19.50
C ARG A 906 -35.85 -14.19 -20.24
N LEU A 907 -34.97 -13.29 -20.66
CA LEU A 907 -33.73 -13.63 -21.33
C LEU A 907 -32.62 -13.69 -20.29
N ILE A 908 -32.43 -12.59 -19.57
CA ILE A 908 -31.36 -12.41 -18.59
C ILE A 908 -31.94 -11.72 -17.34
N THR A 909 -31.35 -11.99 -16.18
CA THR A 909 -31.70 -11.36 -14.90
C THR A 909 -30.44 -10.99 -14.15
N ARG A 910 -30.47 -9.90 -13.39
CA ARG A 910 -29.37 -9.45 -12.54
C ARG A 910 -29.92 -8.84 -11.26
N SER A 911 -29.23 -9.03 -10.14
CA SER A 911 -29.50 -8.31 -8.90
C SER A 911 -28.72 -7.00 -8.87
N ALA A 912 -29.34 -5.92 -8.38
CA ALA A 912 -28.74 -4.58 -8.37
C ALA A 912 -29.16 -3.82 -7.11
N LEU A 913 -28.59 -2.63 -6.90
CA LEU A 913 -28.82 -1.84 -5.69
C LEU A 913 -29.75 -0.66 -5.96
N LEU A 914 -30.66 -0.37 -5.03
CA LEU A 914 -31.58 0.75 -5.10
C LEU A 914 -31.16 1.85 -4.12
N GLN A 915 -30.94 3.07 -4.62
CA GLN A 915 -30.56 4.23 -3.81
C GLN A 915 -31.77 5.05 -3.33
N ARG A 916 -31.57 5.91 -2.32
CA ARG A 916 -32.64 6.73 -1.71
C ARG A 916 -33.32 7.68 -2.68
N ASP A 917 -32.60 8.24 -3.63
CA ASP A 917 -33.16 9.15 -4.64
C ASP A 917 -33.90 8.41 -5.79
N GLY A 918 -33.89 7.08 -5.74
CA GLY A 918 -34.57 6.18 -6.65
C GLY A 918 -33.72 5.71 -7.83
N ASP A 919 -32.47 6.11 -7.95
CA ASP A 919 -31.53 5.52 -8.89
C ASP A 919 -31.27 4.04 -8.54
N ILE A 920 -31.14 3.21 -9.57
CA ILE A 920 -30.74 1.82 -9.46
C ILE A 920 -29.39 1.69 -10.14
N VAL A 921 -28.41 1.24 -9.36
CA VAL A 921 -26.98 1.20 -9.68
C VAL A 921 -26.46 -0.23 -9.58
N ASP A 922 -25.29 -0.48 -10.15
CA ASP A 922 -24.63 -1.78 -10.07
C ASP A 922 -24.01 -2.05 -8.69
N LEU A 923 -23.21 -3.13 -8.59
CA LEU A 923 -22.65 -3.63 -7.33
C LEU A 923 -21.68 -2.64 -6.66
N ASP A 924 -21.01 -1.79 -7.43
CA ASP A 924 -20.17 -0.67 -6.95
C ASP A 924 -20.96 0.44 -6.23
N GLY A 925 -22.29 0.40 -6.26
CA GLY A 925 -23.14 1.41 -5.65
C GLY A 925 -23.19 2.74 -6.41
N MET A 926 -22.62 2.84 -7.61
CA MET A 926 -22.52 4.09 -8.38
C MET A 926 -22.83 3.93 -9.87
N SER A 927 -22.30 2.91 -10.52
CA SER A 927 -22.36 2.74 -11.97
C SER A 927 -23.77 2.40 -12.48
N PRO A 928 -24.07 2.70 -13.77
CA PRO A 928 -25.27 2.20 -14.42
C PRO A 928 -25.29 0.66 -14.43
N VAL A 929 -26.49 0.08 -14.37
CA VAL A 929 -26.62 -1.39 -14.37
C VAL A 929 -26.15 -1.98 -15.71
N VAL A 930 -25.29 -2.97 -15.61
CA VAL A 930 -24.79 -3.79 -16.73
C VAL A 930 -25.62 -5.04 -16.94
N PHE A 931 -25.76 -5.46 -18.19
CA PHE A 931 -26.31 -6.76 -18.56
C PHE A 931 -25.43 -7.44 -19.61
N ARG A 932 -25.16 -8.74 -19.39
CA ARG A 932 -24.55 -9.67 -20.36
C ARG A 932 -25.48 -9.98 -21.53
N ALA A 933 -25.84 -8.97 -22.32
CA ALA A 933 -26.84 -9.04 -23.38
C ALA A 933 -26.43 -8.26 -24.62
N LYS A 934 -26.62 -8.86 -25.81
CA LYS A 934 -26.39 -8.20 -27.10
C LYS A 934 -27.17 -6.88 -27.24
N VAL A 935 -26.60 -5.91 -27.97
CA VAL A 935 -27.29 -4.66 -28.37
C VAL A 935 -28.58 -4.95 -29.13
N ASP A 936 -29.70 -4.80 -28.45
CA ASP A 936 -31.04 -4.93 -29.02
C ASP A 936 -32.04 -4.13 -28.17
N THR A 937 -33.32 -4.32 -28.46
CA THR A 937 -34.43 -3.77 -27.73
C THR A 937 -34.99 -4.80 -26.76
N TYR A 938 -35.21 -4.41 -25.51
CA TYR A 938 -35.67 -5.29 -24.43
C TYR A 938 -36.82 -4.65 -23.66
N TYR A 939 -37.71 -5.49 -23.13
CA TYR A 939 -38.57 -5.04 -22.05
C TYR A 939 -37.78 -5.13 -20.75
N VAL A 940 -37.51 -3.99 -20.13
CA VAL A 940 -36.85 -3.92 -18.81
C VAL A 940 -37.91 -3.98 -17.71
N ALA A 941 -37.76 -4.91 -16.77
CA ALA A 941 -38.62 -5.07 -15.61
C ALA A 941 -37.82 -5.00 -14.30
N ILE A 942 -38.46 -4.45 -13.27
CA ILE A 942 -37.94 -4.33 -11.90
C ILE A 942 -38.90 -5.08 -10.98
N ARG A 943 -38.35 -5.99 -10.18
CA ARG A 943 -39.06 -6.73 -9.14
C ARG A 943 -38.33 -6.57 -7.81
N HIS A 944 -39.05 -6.82 -6.73
CA HIS A 944 -38.54 -6.62 -5.38
C HIS A 944 -39.22 -7.61 -4.43
N ARG A 945 -38.57 -7.95 -3.31
CA ARG A 945 -39.03 -9.02 -2.41
C ARG A 945 -40.43 -8.77 -1.84
N ASN A 946 -40.77 -7.54 -1.46
CA ASN A 946 -42.01 -7.18 -0.73
C ASN A 946 -42.93 -6.21 -1.52
N HIS A 947 -42.60 -5.90 -2.79
CA HIS A 947 -43.36 -5.01 -3.67
C HIS A 947 -43.77 -5.72 -4.97
N LEU A 948 -44.86 -5.28 -5.60
CA LEU A 948 -45.29 -5.79 -6.91
C LEU A 948 -44.40 -5.22 -8.03
N GLY A 949 -43.94 -6.08 -8.93
CA GLY A 949 -43.04 -5.72 -10.02
C GLY A 949 -43.68 -4.81 -11.08
N ILE A 950 -42.80 -4.09 -11.77
CA ILE A 950 -43.14 -3.14 -12.85
C ILE A 950 -42.25 -3.40 -14.08
N MET A 951 -42.71 -3.02 -15.26
CA MET A 951 -41.98 -3.19 -16.51
C MET A 951 -42.33 -2.08 -17.48
N THR A 952 -41.41 -1.77 -18.38
CA THR A 952 -41.63 -0.88 -19.53
C THR A 952 -42.84 -1.35 -20.37
N ALA A 953 -43.70 -0.44 -20.82
CA ALA A 953 -44.85 -0.83 -21.66
C ALA A 953 -44.46 -1.21 -23.09
N GLN A 954 -43.29 -0.78 -23.57
CA GLN A 954 -42.72 -1.07 -24.88
C GLN A 954 -41.23 -1.41 -24.71
N PRO A 955 -40.65 -2.23 -25.60
CA PRO A 955 -39.21 -2.50 -25.57
C PRO A 955 -38.42 -1.20 -25.77
N VAL A 956 -37.32 -1.05 -25.04
CA VAL A 956 -36.36 0.05 -25.15
C VAL A 956 -35.06 -0.47 -25.73
N PRO A 957 -34.38 0.27 -26.63
CA PRO A 957 -33.04 -0.10 -27.10
C PRO A 957 -32.07 0.04 -25.93
N LEU A 958 -31.17 -0.93 -25.74
CA LEU A 958 -30.03 -0.78 -24.83
C LEU A 958 -28.75 -0.54 -25.66
N THR A 959 -27.76 0.11 -25.05
CA THR A 959 -26.55 0.61 -25.70
C THR A 959 -25.31 0.07 -24.99
N ARG A 960 -24.19 0.00 -25.71
CA ARG A 960 -22.84 -0.30 -25.20
C ARG A 960 -22.15 0.90 -24.54
N ASP A 961 -22.66 2.10 -24.81
CA ASP A 961 -22.10 3.33 -24.29
C ASP A 961 -22.41 3.48 -22.78
N ARG A 962 -21.44 3.12 -21.92
CA ARG A 962 -21.50 3.26 -20.45
C ARG A 962 -21.65 4.71 -20.01
N ALA A 963 -21.03 5.66 -20.73
CA ALA A 963 -21.12 7.09 -20.45
C ALA A 963 -22.49 7.70 -20.84
N LEU A 964 -23.18 7.11 -21.81
CA LEU A 964 -24.53 7.51 -22.24
C LEU A 964 -25.52 6.33 -22.22
N PRO A 965 -25.81 5.75 -21.04
CA PRO A 965 -26.64 4.56 -20.93
C PRO A 965 -28.10 4.88 -21.26
N THR A 966 -28.86 3.86 -21.64
CA THR A 966 -30.30 4.07 -21.91
C THR A 966 -31.04 4.33 -20.60
N THR A 967 -31.66 5.51 -20.48
CA THR A 967 -32.45 5.86 -19.29
C THR A 967 -33.85 5.27 -19.32
N VAL A 968 -34.23 4.56 -18.24
CA VAL A 968 -35.57 4.05 -17.98
C VAL A 968 -36.04 4.53 -16.60
N ASP A 969 -36.85 5.58 -16.59
CA ASP A 969 -37.35 6.22 -15.37
C ASP A 969 -38.82 5.87 -15.10
N PHE A 970 -39.06 5.15 -14.00
CA PHE A 970 -40.39 4.80 -13.49
C PHE A 970 -40.90 5.75 -12.39
N THR A 971 -40.14 6.76 -11.98
CA THR A 971 -40.48 7.63 -10.85
C THR A 971 -41.39 8.80 -11.23
N ALA A 972 -41.33 9.28 -12.48
CA ALA A 972 -42.10 10.43 -12.94
C ALA A 972 -43.36 10.05 -13.74
N ALA A 973 -44.41 10.85 -13.60
CA ALA A 973 -45.66 10.66 -14.33
C ALA A 973 -45.50 11.01 -15.83
N GLY A 974 -45.18 10.01 -16.67
CA GLY A 974 -45.23 10.11 -18.13
C GLY A 974 -43.92 9.93 -18.90
N THR A 975 -42.81 9.62 -18.22
CA THR A 975 -41.48 9.34 -18.82
C THR A 975 -41.33 7.89 -19.30
N ALA A 976 -41.81 6.91 -18.52
CA ALA A 976 -42.10 5.55 -18.98
C ALA A 976 -43.55 5.17 -18.68
N THR A 977 -44.34 4.79 -19.69
CA THR A 977 -45.61 4.10 -19.40
C THR A 977 -45.27 2.71 -18.90
N ALA A 978 -45.60 2.39 -17.64
CA ALA A 978 -45.51 1.02 -17.14
C ALA A 978 -46.50 0.11 -17.88
N TYR A 979 -46.11 -1.15 -18.12
CA TYR A 979 -46.94 -2.18 -18.74
C TYR A 979 -48.20 -2.42 -17.89
N GLY A 980 -49.36 -2.53 -18.53
CA GLY A 980 -50.62 -2.80 -17.85
C GLY A 980 -51.40 -1.55 -17.41
N THR A 981 -52.25 -1.68 -16.38
CA THR A 981 -53.16 -0.60 -15.94
C THR A 981 -53.10 -0.44 -14.42
N ASN A 982 -52.71 0.76 -13.95
CA ASN A 982 -52.37 1.03 -12.53
C ASN A 982 -51.26 0.11 -12.01
N ALA A 983 -50.25 -0.17 -12.84
CA ALA A 983 -49.07 -0.94 -12.45
C ALA A 983 -48.28 -0.31 -11.30
N GLN A 984 -48.45 1.00 -11.10
CA GLN A 984 -47.81 1.78 -10.05
C GLN A 984 -48.85 2.56 -9.25
N LYS A 985 -48.45 3.00 -8.05
CA LYS A 985 -49.22 3.89 -7.19
C LYS A 985 -48.72 5.32 -7.35
N THR A 986 -49.65 6.26 -7.53
CA THR A 986 -49.30 7.68 -7.52
C THR A 986 -49.31 8.23 -6.09
N VAL A 987 -48.18 8.80 -5.66
CA VAL A 987 -48.00 9.48 -4.37
C VAL A 987 -47.46 10.89 -4.62
N GLY A 988 -48.30 11.90 -4.45
CA GLY A 988 -47.93 13.27 -4.82
C GLY A 988 -47.70 13.41 -6.33
N SER A 989 -46.51 13.86 -6.73
CA SER A 989 -46.06 13.92 -8.14
C SER A 989 -45.33 12.68 -8.62
N TYR A 990 -45.05 11.73 -7.72
CA TYR A 990 -44.21 10.57 -7.97
C TYR A 990 -45.05 9.31 -8.22
N GLN A 991 -44.49 8.40 -9.00
CA GLN A 991 -44.98 7.03 -9.14
C GLN A 991 -44.08 6.10 -8.33
N VAL A 992 -44.70 5.20 -7.58
CA VAL A 992 -44.01 4.22 -6.74
C VAL A 992 -44.55 2.82 -7.03
N MET A 993 -43.73 1.79 -6.81
CA MET A 993 -44.14 0.38 -6.86
C MET A 993 -45.11 0.09 -5.72
N TRP A 994 -46.10 -0.78 -5.94
CA TRP A 994 -47.07 -1.14 -4.91
C TRP A 994 -46.41 -2.01 -3.84
N GLY A 995 -46.36 -1.53 -2.59
CA GLY A 995 -45.91 -2.33 -1.44
C GLY A 995 -47.00 -3.24 -0.88
N GLY A 996 -46.62 -4.12 0.04
CA GLY A 996 -47.55 -5.02 0.73
C GLY A 996 -47.72 -6.37 0.04
N ASN A 997 -46.62 -6.95 -0.45
CA ASN A 997 -46.57 -8.28 -1.06
C ASN A 997 -45.46 -9.13 -0.39
N PRO A 998 -45.58 -9.43 0.91
CA PRO A 998 -44.53 -10.11 1.67
C PRO A 998 -44.29 -11.55 1.20
N ASP A 999 -45.25 -12.26 0.64
CA ASP A 999 -44.98 -13.62 0.12
C ASP A 999 -44.42 -13.62 -1.32
N ALA A 1000 -44.03 -12.44 -1.84
CA ALA A 1000 -43.43 -12.19 -3.15
C ALA A 1000 -44.22 -12.81 -4.33
N ASN A 1001 -45.53 -13.01 -4.15
CA ASN A 1001 -46.38 -13.61 -5.17
C ASN A 1001 -46.88 -12.54 -6.18
N LYS A 1002 -47.71 -12.91 -7.16
CA LYS A 1002 -48.24 -11.95 -8.17
C LYS A 1002 -49.43 -11.09 -7.70
N TYR A 1003 -49.79 -11.15 -6.43
CA TYR A 1003 -51.03 -10.62 -5.88
C TYR A 1003 -50.81 -10.03 -4.49
N SER A 1004 -51.36 -8.84 -4.26
CA SER A 1004 -51.58 -8.35 -2.89
C SER A 1004 -53.03 -8.59 -2.48
N VAL A 1005 -53.23 -9.32 -1.38
CA VAL A 1005 -54.50 -9.82 -0.84
C VAL A 1005 -54.62 -9.54 0.66
N TYR A 1006 -55.60 -8.71 1.04
CA TYR A 1006 -55.94 -8.47 2.44
C TYR A 1006 -56.85 -9.57 2.97
N GLN A 1007 -57.96 -9.88 2.29
CA GLN A 1007 -58.93 -10.87 2.78
C GLN A 1007 -59.52 -11.73 1.68
N GLY A 1008 -59.57 -13.05 1.92
CA GLY A 1008 -60.33 -14.01 1.13
C GLY A 1008 -59.46 -14.98 0.34
N ALA A 1009 -59.64 -16.28 0.59
CA ALA A 1009 -58.93 -17.34 -0.12
C ALA A 1009 -59.62 -17.60 -1.48
N GLY A 1010 -58.97 -17.20 -2.57
CA GLY A 1010 -59.52 -17.40 -3.92
C GLY A 1010 -58.49 -17.32 -5.04
N VAL A 1011 -57.44 -16.51 -4.88
CA VAL A 1011 -56.33 -16.36 -5.84
C VAL A 1011 -54.96 -16.59 -5.21
N ALA A 1012 -54.76 -16.15 -3.96
CA ALA A 1012 -53.60 -16.41 -3.11
C ALA A 1012 -54.04 -16.46 -1.63
N SER A 1013 -53.13 -16.81 -0.74
CA SER A 1013 -53.31 -16.62 0.71
C SER A 1013 -53.32 -15.13 1.04
N PRO A 1014 -53.99 -14.68 2.12
CA PRO A 1014 -53.89 -13.29 2.55
C PRO A 1014 -52.48 -12.94 3.03
N ASP A 1015 -51.90 -11.87 2.51
CA ASP A 1015 -50.54 -11.40 2.83
C ASP A 1015 -50.34 -11.10 4.32
N ARG A 1016 -51.41 -10.61 4.96
CA ARG A 1016 -51.47 -10.40 6.41
C ARG A 1016 -51.07 -11.66 7.18
N ASP A 1017 -51.47 -12.83 6.70
CA ASP A 1017 -51.25 -14.08 7.42
C ASP A 1017 -49.76 -14.44 7.39
N TYR A 1018 -49.02 -13.99 6.38
CA TYR A 1018 -47.57 -14.11 6.30
C TYR A 1018 -46.90 -13.30 7.42
N ILE A 1019 -47.24 -12.01 7.52
CA ILE A 1019 -46.78 -11.10 8.59
C ILE A 1019 -47.15 -11.64 9.97
N PHE A 1020 -48.33 -12.23 10.10
CA PHE A 1020 -48.74 -12.87 11.34
C PHE A 1020 -47.79 -13.99 11.76
N PHE A 1021 -47.49 -14.92 10.87
CA PHE A 1021 -46.67 -16.08 11.22
C PHE A 1021 -45.21 -15.70 11.45
N GLU A 1022 -44.65 -14.77 10.67
CA GLU A 1022 -43.28 -14.30 10.87
C GLU A 1022 -43.12 -13.63 12.25
N VAL A 1023 -44.02 -12.71 12.62
CA VAL A 1023 -43.99 -12.06 13.95
C VAL A 1023 -44.30 -13.03 15.09
N PHE A 1024 -45.21 -14.00 14.88
CA PHE A 1024 -45.63 -14.92 15.92
C PHE A 1024 -44.60 -16.05 16.19
N LEU A 1025 -43.85 -16.43 15.16
CA LEU A 1025 -42.83 -17.49 15.22
C LEU A 1025 -41.41 -16.94 15.34
N ASP A 1026 -41.24 -15.63 15.42
CA ASP A 1026 -39.97 -14.98 15.72
C ASP A 1026 -39.32 -15.62 16.97
N PRO A 1027 -38.05 -16.06 16.91
CA PRO A 1027 -37.35 -16.65 18.05
C PRO A 1027 -37.36 -15.76 19.31
N ALA A 1028 -37.31 -14.43 19.14
CA ALA A 1028 -37.38 -13.46 20.23
C ALA A 1028 -38.80 -13.33 20.83
N ASN A 1029 -39.83 -13.90 20.19
CA ASN A 1029 -41.21 -13.88 20.67
C ASN A 1029 -41.53 -15.06 21.60
N THR A 1030 -40.76 -15.21 22.68
CA THR A 1030 -40.86 -16.31 23.67
C THR A 1030 -42.24 -16.45 24.34
N ASN A 1031 -43.02 -15.37 24.36
CA ASN A 1031 -44.36 -15.33 24.96
C ASN A 1031 -45.51 -15.56 23.96
N GLY A 1032 -45.22 -15.73 22.66
CA GLY A 1032 -46.22 -15.89 21.60
C GLY A 1032 -47.17 -14.68 21.52
N SER A 1033 -46.63 -13.46 21.64
CA SER A 1033 -47.41 -12.24 21.69
C SER A 1033 -47.71 -11.67 20.30
N PHE A 1034 -48.97 -11.29 20.06
CA PHE A 1034 -49.42 -10.73 18.77
C PHE A 1034 -48.94 -9.29 18.50
N ASN A 1035 -48.44 -8.59 19.53
CA ASN A 1035 -47.90 -7.24 19.44
C ASN A 1035 -46.36 -7.22 19.57
N HIS A 1036 -45.72 -8.38 19.44
CA HIS A 1036 -44.27 -8.45 19.26
C HIS A 1036 -43.86 -7.69 17.99
N ILE A 1037 -42.65 -7.16 17.99
CA ILE A 1037 -42.06 -6.47 16.85
C ILE A 1037 -40.84 -7.30 16.48
N ALA A 1038 -40.90 -7.88 15.29
CA ALA A 1038 -39.77 -8.62 14.73
C ALA A 1038 -38.81 -7.63 14.06
N HIS A 1039 -37.51 -7.80 14.26
CA HIS A 1039 -36.47 -6.89 13.78
C HIS A 1039 -35.57 -7.59 12.75
N GLY A 1040 -35.00 -6.83 11.81
CA GLY A 1040 -34.02 -7.33 10.84
C GLY A 1040 -34.43 -7.16 9.39
N TYR A 1041 -33.72 -7.87 8.51
CA TYR A 1041 -34.01 -7.93 7.06
C TYR A 1041 -35.18 -8.87 6.76
N LEU A 1042 -36.38 -8.44 7.13
CA LEU A 1042 -37.56 -9.29 7.11
C LEU A 1042 -38.35 -9.12 5.83
N GLN A 1043 -38.91 -10.23 5.36
CA GLN A 1043 -39.76 -10.26 4.18
C GLN A 1043 -41.14 -9.65 4.47
N SER A 1044 -41.57 -9.70 5.74
CA SER A 1044 -42.78 -9.05 6.27
C SER A 1044 -42.64 -7.55 6.56
N ASP A 1045 -41.42 -7.01 6.60
CA ASP A 1045 -41.19 -5.58 6.70
C ASP A 1045 -41.46 -4.93 5.33
N THR A 1046 -42.67 -4.43 5.15
CA THR A 1046 -43.17 -3.91 3.87
C THR A 1046 -43.00 -2.40 3.72
N ASN A 1047 -42.77 -1.70 4.82
CA ASN A 1047 -42.40 -0.28 4.87
C ASN A 1047 -40.89 -0.05 5.01
N MET A 1048 -40.12 -1.13 5.19
CA MET A 1048 -38.66 -1.21 5.12
C MET A 1048 -37.96 -0.42 6.23
N ASP A 1049 -38.56 -0.35 7.41
CA ASP A 1049 -38.04 0.38 8.58
C ASP A 1049 -37.32 -0.51 9.61
N GLY A 1050 -36.98 -1.74 9.22
CA GLY A 1050 -36.30 -2.75 10.02
C GLY A 1050 -37.21 -3.44 11.02
N LYS A 1051 -38.54 -3.27 10.91
CA LYS A 1051 -39.53 -3.72 11.90
C LYS A 1051 -40.78 -4.29 11.24
N ALA A 1052 -40.98 -5.59 11.39
CA ALA A 1052 -42.25 -6.21 11.00
C ALA A 1052 -43.26 -6.16 12.16
N ILE A 1053 -44.39 -5.45 11.94
CA ILE A 1053 -45.44 -5.25 12.95
C ILE A 1053 -46.77 -5.78 12.43
N PHE A 1054 -47.27 -6.87 13.04
CA PHE A 1054 -48.59 -7.41 12.71
C PHE A 1054 -49.75 -6.59 13.30
N GLN A 1055 -49.66 -6.23 14.58
CA GLN A 1055 -50.73 -5.51 15.29
C GLN A 1055 -50.16 -4.44 16.21
N GLY A 1056 -50.50 -3.17 15.93
CA GLY A 1056 -49.97 -2.02 16.67
C GLY A 1056 -50.21 -0.71 15.95
N ILE A 1057 -49.62 0.37 16.47
CA ILE A 1057 -49.53 1.64 15.73
C ILE A 1057 -48.48 1.45 14.64
N ASN A 1058 -48.74 2.00 13.44
CA ASN A 1058 -47.85 1.89 12.27
C ASN A 1058 -47.54 0.43 11.89
N ASN A 1059 -48.55 -0.44 11.92
CA ASN A 1059 -48.39 -1.82 11.48
C ASN A 1059 -48.35 -1.93 9.94
N ASP A 1060 -47.54 -2.86 9.43
CA ASP A 1060 -47.38 -3.19 8.01
C ASP A 1060 -48.71 -3.53 7.32
N VAL A 1061 -49.56 -4.25 8.05
CA VAL A 1061 -50.84 -4.75 7.53
C VAL A 1061 -51.75 -3.60 7.12
N ASP A 1062 -51.91 -2.58 7.96
CA ASP A 1062 -52.75 -1.42 7.69
C ASP A 1062 -52.05 -0.47 6.72
N GLY A 1063 -50.76 -0.20 6.96
CA GLY A 1063 -49.96 0.77 6.21
C GLY A 1063 -49.81 0.41 4.75
N MET A 1064 -49.46 -0.85 4.45
CA MET A 1064 -49.11 -1.30 3.11
C MET A 1064 -50.16 -2.19 2.45
N ILE A 1065 -50.87 -3.05 3.18
CA ILE A 1065 -51.79 -4.00 2.53
C ILE A 1065 -53.23 -3.45 2.50
N PHE A 1066 -53.80 -3.13 3.66
CA PHE A 1066 -55.21 -2.76 3.80
C PHE A 1066 -55.59 -1.52 3.00
N PHE A 1067 -54.84 -0.42 3.16
CA PHE A 1067 -55.17 0.83 2.49
C PHE A 1067 -54.86 0.81 0.99
N ASN A 1068 -53.83 0.08 0.55
CA ASN A 1068 -53.57 -0.14 -0.87
C ASN A 1068 -54.77 -0.82 -1.52
N ILE A 1069 -55.26 -1.91 -0.95
CA ILE A 1069 -56.41 -2.64 -1.49
C ILE A 1069 -57.69 -1.81 -1.44
N LEU A 1070 -57.97 -1.16 -0.31
CA LEU A 1070 -59.22 -0.42 -0.12
C LEU A 1070 -59.35 0.77 -1.09
N PHE A 1071 -58.23 1.45 -1.37
CA PHE A 1071 -58.19 2.65 -2.19
C PHE A 1071 -57.62 2.44 -3.60
N HIS A 1072 -57.33 1.20 -3.98
CA HIS A 1072 -56.87 0.88 -5.34
C HIS A 1072 -57.86 1.45 -6.39
N PRO A 1073 -57.40 2.13 -7.46
CA PRO A 1073 -58.28 2.80 -8.42
C PRO A 1073 -59.34 1.91 -9.09
N GLN A 1074 -59.05 0.61 -9.22
CA GLN A 1074 -60.00 -0.37 -9.77
C GLN A 1074 -60.98 -0.92 -8.72
N ASN A 1075 -60.73 -0.73 -7.42
CA ASN A 1075 -61.61 -1.15 -6.33
C ASN A 1075 -62.74 -0.12 -6.09
N VAL A 1076 -63.56 0.11 -7.13
CA VAL A 1076 -64.62 1.14 -7.13
C VAL A 1076 -65.71 0.92 -6.07
N ASN A 1077 -65.79 -0.26 -5.47
CA ASN A 1077 -66.75 -0.63 -4.44
C ASN A 1077 -66.13 -0.73 -3.03
N THR A 1078 -64.85 -0.36 -2.88
CA THR A 1078 -64.10 -0.40 -1.60
C THR A 1078 -64.23 -1.76 -0.89
N LEU A 1079 -64.05 -2.83 -1.65
CA LEU A 1079 -64.16 -4.20 -1.15
C LEU A 1079 -62.83 -4.62 -0.52
N ILE A 1080 -62.87 -5.06 0.73
CA ILE A 1080 -61.68 -5.55 1.46
C ILE A 1080 -61.19 -6.92 0.98
N ASN A 1081 -61.96 -7.58 0.11
CA ASN A 1081 -61.58 -8.81 -0.59
C ASN A 1081 -61.25 -8.60 -2.07
N PHE A 1082 -61.00 -7.35 -2.46
CA PHE A 1082 -60.32 -7.03 -3.71
C PHE A 1082 -58.84 -7.43 -3.58
N PHE A 1083 -58.21 -7.79 -4.69
CA PHE A 1083 -56.78 -8.08 -4.75
C PHE A 1083 -56.15 -7.23 -5.86
N ILE A 1084 -54.94 -6.75 -5.61
CA ILE A 1084 -54.12 -6.06 -6.61
C ILE A 1084 -53.33 -7.15 -7.34
N THR A 1085 -53.19 -7.06 -8.66
CA THR A 1085 -52.42 -8.03 -9.45
C THR A 1085 -51.23 -7.32 -10.05
N GLU A 1086 -50.05 -7.92 -9.88
CA GLU A 1086 -48.82 -7.51 -10.55
C GLU A 1086 -49.04 -7.37 -12.05
N GLN A 1087 -48.52 -6.29 -12.65
CA GLN A 1087 -48.68 -6.02 -14.07
C GLN A 1087 -47.46 -6.50 -14.87
N LEU A 1088 -47.14 -7.79 -14.73
CA LEU A 1088 -46.13 -8.51 -15.51
C LEU A 1088 -46.78 -9.71 -16.24
N PRO A 1089 -46.34 -10.06 -17.47
CA PRO A 1089 -46.86 -11.20 -18.23
C PRO A 1089 -46.70 -12.59 -17.58
#